data_AF-A0AA91PAH6-F1
#
_entry.id   AF-A0AA91PAH6-F1
#
_cell.length_a   1.000
_cell.length_b   1.000
_cell.length_c   1.000
_cell.angle_alpha   90.00
_cell.angle_beta   90.00
_cell.angle_gamma   90.00
#
_symmetry.space_group_name_H-M   'P 1'
#
loop_
_entity.id
_entity.type
_entity.pdbx_description
1 polymer ?
#
loop_
_entity_poly.entity_id
_entity_poly.type
_entity_poly.pdbx_seq_one_letter_code
_entity_poly.pdbx_strand_id
1 'polypeptide(L)'
;MARLMARQKYTHQQQMHLWKRNLDQQDRLARDFQRDQEKAEIEVEKAEEKSEGIAEKARSDARAAASRVDSEFAAEEKRLLTQPRTVYTGATASVTSPVWVWHWRTVLPPSLARTLGIQRTGAGPLAALFPGGGLSPSASVPDLIVGERPELGSDPDFVEWAEGVARIWKSEIESRYGVLKRLRDDDWWAQLAEAAGVTNSVSDTEQMSGTYGTYDRKVTLVSVPTLGEVVIERTGLTLTYLHRTGDTRERWTKAVPALRTGFKSAGMNAENLRVVEDSSGNLTLRFDDVDPFAGSTPTSGEFDTARGRSLLGVTSDGHEAWITWSGSSGMVVGGVPGSGKTASLLPVFAGMRDAAELHVFDGKSGFDMHPLRHIARTYDRSGDVGAPLETLRRMEELRSQRAEAMYSAAKANNYWNMEQKTRNRLGLKPVFVILDECQTWLDQSGMDKDEKSLSSEITRLIRTLVQKGRSVGIIVVLTTQKPDAVSIPTVIRDNSALKICFRVSTPEQGITVLGRQSPGAPDPTEILMSTKGRGVMETEGQGIVLFQAGYAAPDELEAQLLDAEPVEDQTVVVARLLGRRAPRVEQPVIEEVEEPVVETPEPTPEPERKTSPSLSDLTDLTEDELWEELRRRQSPSETNEPETEEKTEPETEDESEPEHQDDETEEYTL
;
A
#
# COMPACT_ATOMS: atom_id res chain seq x y z
N MET A 1 4.42 130.65 99.90
CA MET A 1 5.20 129.39 99.96
C MET A 1 4.35 128.13 100.18
N ALA A 2 3.33 128.11 101.05
CA ALA A 2 2.55 126.88 101.34
C ALA A 2 1.75 126.29 100.14
N ARG A 3 1.31 127.10 99.16
CA ARG A 3 0.61 126.61 97.95
C ARG A 3 1.54 125.97 96.90
N LEU A 4 2.86 126.20 96.96
CA LEU A 4 3.82 125.63 96.00
C LEU A 4 4.21 124.19 96.37
N MET A 5 4.35 123.89 97.67
CA MET A 5 4.71 122.55 98.16
C MET A 5 3.57 121.52 98.03
N ALA A 6 2.31 121.93 98.16
CA ALA A 6 1.16 121.03 97.98
C ALA A 6 1.02 120.57 96.51
N ARG A 7 1.36 121.43 95.55
CA ARG A 7 1.34 121.10 94.12
C ARG A 7 2.47 120.14 93.75
N GLN A 8 3.66 120.30 94.34
CA GLN A 8 4.80 119.40 94.14
C GLN A 8 4.57 117.98 94.72
N LYS A 9 3.96 117.86 95.92
CA LYS A 9 3.62 116.54 96.50
C LYS A 9 2.57 115.79 95.66
N TYR A 10 1.56 116.49 95.14
CA TYR A 10 0.54 115.89 94.29
C TYR A 10 1.13 115.41 92.95
N THR A 11 2.00 116.19 92.32
CA THR A 11 2.70 115.76 91.10
C THR A 11 3.66 114.60 91.34
N HIS A 12 4.35 114.53 92.48
CA HIS A 12 5.24 113.43 92.80
C HIS A 12 4.49 112.12 93.08
N GLN A 13 3.34 112.18 93.78
CA GLN A 13 2.46 111.02 93.96
C GLN A 13 1.86 110.52 92.63
N GLN A 14 1.46 111.43 91.73
CA GLN A 14 1.01 111.04 90.39
C GLN A 14 2.13 110.41 89.57
N GLN A 15 3.36 110.96 89.61
CA GLN A 15 4.51 110.37 88.92
C GLN A 15 4.87 108.99 89.45
N MET A 16 4.86 108.77 90.77
CA MET A 16 5.11 107.45 91.36
C MET A 16 4.02 106.42 91.04
N HIS A 17 2.76 106.85 90.97
CA HIS A 17 1.66 105.97 90.57
C HIS A 17 1.74 105.58 89.09
N LEU A 18 2.07 106.53 88.21
CA LEU A 18 2.34 106.27 86.80
C LEU A 18 3.56 105.38 86.59
N TRP A 19 4.63 105.59 87.37
CA TRP A 19 5.84 104.75 87.32
C TRP A 19 5.56 103.32 87.76
N LYS A 20 4.87 103.10 88.89
CA LYS A 20 4.45 101.75 89.32
C LYS A 20 3.54 101.07 88.30
N ARG A 21 2.58 101.80 87.73
CA ARG A 21 1.69 101.26 86.69
C ARG A 21 2.46 100.85 85.44
N ASN A 22 3.44 101.66 85.01
CA ASN A 22 4.30 101.31 83.88
C ASN A 22 5.19 100.10 84.17
N LEU A 23 5.72 99.98 85.39
CA LEU A 23 6.51 98.82 85.81
C LEU A 23 5.68 97.54 85.85
N ASP A 24 4.48 97.59 86.45
CA ASP A 24 3.53 96.46 86.48
C ASP A 24 3.04 96.07 85.07
N GLN A 25 2.98 97.04 84.16
CA GLN A 25 2.64 96.82 82.76
C GLN A 25 3.81 96.19 81.99
N GLN A 26 5.06 96.63 82.23
CA GLN A 26 6.26 96.01 81.67
C GLN A 26 6.46 94.58 82.17
N ASP A 27 6.26 94.32 83.46
CA ASP A 27 6.38 92.98 84.05
C ASP A 27 5.30 92.02 83.54
N ARG A 28 4.09 92.52 83.27
CA ARG A 28 3.03 91.74 82.62
C ARG A 28 3.41 91.39 81.18
N LEU A 29 3.86 92.38 80.40
CA LEU A 29 4.29 92.18 79.02
C LEU A 29 5.48 91.20 78.92
N ALA A 30 6.43 91.27 79.86
CA ALA A 30 7.57 90.35 79.91
C ALA A 30 7.13 88.91 80.21
N ARG A 31 6.18 88.72 81.15
CA ARG A 31 5.62 87.40 81.46
C ARG A 31 4.77 86.84 80.32
N ASP A 32 3.98 87.68 79.67
CA ASP A 32 3.20 87.27 78.50
C ASP A 32 4.14 86.90 77.33
N PHE A 33 5.20 87.66 77.10
CA PHE A 33 6.22 87.35 76.09
C PHE A 33 6.96 86.03 76.38
N GLN A 34 7.37 85.78 77.64
CA GLN A 34 7.97 84.49 78.01
C GLN A 34 7.00 83.33 77.81
N ARG A 35 5.74 83.49 78.20
CA ARG A 35 4.73 82.44 78.02
C ARG A 35 4.45 82.17 76.54
N ASP A 36 4.46 83.21 75.70
CA ASP A 36 4.27 83.07 74.25
C ASP A 36 5.52 82.46 73.59
N GLN A 37 6.72 82.75 74.09
CA GLN A 37 7.96 82.10 73.65
C GLN A 37 7.99 80.61 74.01
N GLU A 38 7.67 80.25 75.27
CA GLU A 38 7.57 78.84 75.69
C GLU A 38 6.51 78.09 74.89
N LYS A 39 5.36 78.72 74.60
CA LYS A 39 4.35 78.11 73.72
C LYS A 39 4.85 77.90 72.30
N ALA A 40 5.58 78.88 71.73
CA ALA A 40 6.16 78.77 70.40
C ALA A 40 7.21 77.66 70.33
N GLU A 41 8.07 77.52 71.35
CA GLU A 41 9.05 76.43 71.45
C GLU A 41 8.36 75.06 71.51
N ILE A 42 7.30 74.92 72.31
CA ILE A 42 6.49 73.69 72.38
C ILE A 42 5.80 73.39 71.04
N GLU A 43 5.34 74.41 70.31
CA GLU A 43 4.73 74.22 68.99
C GLU A 43 5.75 73.81 67.92
N VAL A 44 6.97 74.36 67.97
CA VAL A 44 8.08 73.97 67.09
C VAL A 44 8.50 72.53 67.37
N GLU A 45 8.70 72.15 68.63
CA GLU A 45 9.04 70.77 69.01
C GLU A 45 7.96 69.78 68.55
N LYS A 46 6.68 70.09 68.76
CA LYS A 46 5.56 69.28 68.25
C LYS A 46 5.50 69.22 66.72
N ALA A 47 5.91 70.28 66.03
CA ALA A 47 5.97 70.31 64.58
C ALA A 47 7.14 69.46 64.05
N GLU A 48 8.28 69.49 64.73
CA GLU A 48 9.45 68.65 64.44
C GLU A 48 9.15 67.17 64.66
N GLU A 49 8.59 66.78 65.81
CA GLU A 49 8.17 65.39 66.09
C GLU A 49 7.17 64.88 65.03
N LYS A 50 6.21 65.72 64.62
CA LYS A 50 5.27 65.37 63.54
C LYS A 50 5.97 65.22 62.19
N SER A 51 6.92 66.10 61.87
CA SER A 51 7.71 66.05 60.63
C SER A 51 8.55 64.78 60.57
N GLU A 52 9.22 64.43 61.67
CA GLU A 52 9.98 63.18 61.80
C GLU A 52 9.10 61.95 61.66
N GLY A 53 7.94 61.94 62.32
CA GLY A 53 6.95 60.85 62.17
C GLY A 53 6.42 60.72 60.74
N ILE A 54 6.20 61.83 60.04
CA ILE A 54 5.83 61.82 58.61
C ILE A 54 6.97 61.28 57.75
N ALA A 55 8.21 61.69 58.00
CA ALA A 55 9.39 61.25 57.24
C ALA A 55 9.72 59.76 57.49
N GLU A 56 9.55 59.26 58.71
CA GLU A 56 9.69 57.84 59.04
C GLU A 56 8.60 57.01 58.37
N LYS A 57 7.34 57.46 58.42
CA LYS A 57 6.24 56.82 57.70
C LYS A 57 6.48 56.81 56.19
N ALA A 58 6.92 57.92 55.59
CA ALA A 58 7.23 57.99 54.16
C ALA A 58 8.37 57.03 53.77
N ARG A 59 9.41 56.90 54.60
CA ARG A 59 10.50 55.91 54.39
C ARG A 59 10.01 54.48 54.50
N SER A 60 9.12 54.21 55.47
CA SER A 60 8.48 52.90 55.63
C SER A 60 7.60 52.54 54.42
N ASP A 61 6.74 53.47 54.01
CA ASP A 61 5.85 53.31 52.85
C ASP A 61 6.65 53.15 51.55
N ALA A 62 7.76 53.87 51.38
CA ALA A 62 8.68 53.72 50.25
C ALA A 62 9.37 52.34 50.24
N ARG A 63 9.82 51.84 51.40
CA ARG A 63 10.38 50.49 51.53
C ARG A 63 9.34 49.41 51.23
N ALA A 64 8.12 49.58 51.74
CA ALA A 64 7.01 48.67 51.46
C ALA A 64 6.60 48.70 49.97
N ALA A 65 6.63 49.88 49.33
CA ALA A 65 6.39 50.02 47.90
C ALA A 65 7.49 49.33 47.08
N ALA A 66 8.77 49.56 47.39
CA ALA A 66 9.89 48.90 46.71
C ALA A 66 9.82 47.37 46.88
N SER A 67 9.55 46.88 48.09
CA SER A 67 9.40 45.44 48.35
C SER A 67 8.23 44.81 47.58
N ARG A 68 7.11 45.54 47.40
CA ARG A 68 6.00 45.06 46.57
C ARG A 68 6.42 44.96 45.11
N VAL A 69 7.08 45.99 44.59
CA VAL A 69 7.59 46.02 43.22
C VAL A 69 8.59 44.88 42.96
N ASP A 70 9.55 44.67 43.87
CA ASP A 70 10.49 43.54 43.78
C ASP A 70 9.78 42.19 43.84
N SER A 71 8.74 42.05 44.65
CA SER A 71 7.96 40.81 44.71
C SER A 71 7.17 40.54 43.43
N GLU A 72 6.63 41.58 42.80
CA GLU A 72 5.92 41.49 41.51
C GLU A 72 6.90 41.15 40.38
N PHE A 73 8.06 41.79 40.32
CA PHE A 73 9.09 41.49 39.33
C PHE A 73 9.71 40.10 39.54
N ALA A 74 9.95 39.66 40.79
CA ALA A 74 10.42 38.31 41.07
C ALA A 74 9.37 37.25 40.69
N ALA A 75 8.07 37.54 40.87
CA ALA A 75 7.00 36.65 40.45
C ALA A 75 6.90 36.56 38.92
N GLU A 76 7.04 37.69 38.23
CA GLU A 76 7.03 37.73 36.76
C GLU A 76 8.29 37.10 36.15
N GLU A 77 9.47 37.35 36.73
CA GLU A 77 10.72 36.68 36.33
C GLU A 77 10.61 35.17 36.51
N LYS A 78 10.11 34.70 37.67
CA LYS A 78 9.82 33.29 37.89
C LYS A 78 8.89 32.75 36.82
N ARG A 79 7.78 33.45 36.52
CA ARG A 79 6.80 33.03 35.49
C ARG A 79 7.44 32.90 34.11
N LEU A 80 8.32 33.82 33.72
CA LEU A 80 8.99 33.80 32.42
C LEU A 80 10.08 32.72 32.35
N LEU A 81 10.87 32.55 33.41
CA LEU A 81 11.99 31.62 33.44
C LEU A 81 11.57 30.17 33.69
N THR A 82 10.42 29.90 34.33
CA THR A 82 9.90 28.54 34.51
C THR A 82 8.95 28.07 33.41
N GLN A 83 8.65 28.92 32.40
CA GLN A 83 7.79 28.53 31.28
C GLN A 83 8.37 27.32 30.55
N PRO A 84 7.62 26.22 30.38
CA PRO A 84 8.14 25.03 29.73
C PRO A 84 8.53 25.35 28.27
N ARG A 85 9.66 24.81 27.84
CA ARG A 85 10.18 25.02 26.49
C ARG A 85 10.24 23.71 25.73
N THR A 86 9.56 23.64 24.60
CA THR A 86 9.70 22.52 23.65
C THR A 86 10.71 22.90 22.57
N VAL A 87 11.66 22.01 22.31
CA VAL A 87 12.68 22.18 21.27
C VAL A 87 12.59 21.00 20.30
N TYR A 88 12.29 21.32 19.04
CA TYR A 88 12.26 20.34 17.96
C TYR A 88 13.67 20.14 17.39
N THR A 89 14.04 18.88 17.16
CA THR A 89 15.34 18.45 16.62
C THR A 89 15.09 17.40 15.53
N GLY A 90 15.99 17.28 14.55
CA GLY A 90 15.81 16.38 13.41
C GLY A 90 15.11 17.08 12.24
N ALA A 91 14.11 16.41 11.64
CA ALA A 91 13.49 16.83 10.38
C ALA A 91 14.57 17.11 9.31
N THR A 92 14.42 18.15 8.48
CA THR A 92 15.42 18.52 7.47
C THR A 92 16.29 19.72 7.86
N ALA A 93 16.11 20.25 9.08
CA ALA A 93 16.81 21.43 9.59
C ALA A 93 18.33 21.30 9.61
N SER A 94 18.85 20.11 9.91
CA SER A 94 20.29 19.81 9.91
C SER A 94 20.84 19.44 8.53
N VAL A 95 19.97 19.23 7.53
CA VAL A 95 20.33 18.80 6.18
C VAL A 95 20.53 20.03 5.30
N THR A 96 21.81 20.43 5.17
CA THR A 96 22.23 21.61 4.38
C THR A 96 22.31 21.34 2.88
N SER A 97 22.45 20.09 2.47
CA SER A 97 22.40 19.68 1.06
C SER A 97 20.96 19.60 0.54
N PRO A 98 20.73 19.78 -0.77
CA PRO A 98 19.44 19.49 -1.37
C PRO A 98 19.05 18.03 -1.20
N VAL A 99 17.76 17.78 -0.97
CA VAL A 99 17.20 16.41 -1.03
C VAL A 99 16.76 16.15 -2.47
N TRP A 100 17.39 15.18 -3.11
CA TRP A 100 17.11 14.85 -4.50
C TRP A 100 15.83 14.03 -4.64
N VAL A 101 14.98 14.43 -5.59
CA VAL A 101 13.82 13.67 -6.04
C VAL A 101 14.24 12.87 -7.26
N TRP A 102 14.17 11.55 -7.16
CA TRP A 102 14.51 10.62 -8.23
C TRP A 102 13.24 10.11 -8.92
N HIS A 103 13.31 9.81 -10.21
CA HIS A 103 12.16 9.29 -10.97
C HIS A 103 12.59 8.18 -11.93
N TRP A 104 11.79 7.11 -11.99
CA TRP A 104 12.11 5.92 -12.80
C TRP A 104 12.16 6.18 -14.31
N ARG A 105 11.39 7.16 -14.81
CA ARG A 105 11.42 7.60 -16.23
C ARG A 105 12.52 8.59 -16.59
N THR A 106 13.31 9.08 -15.63
CA THR A 106 14.36 10.08 -15.89
C THR A 106 15.76 9.50 -15.82
N VAL A 107 15.91 8.18 -15.98
CA VAL A 107 17.21 7.51 -15.98
C VAL A 107 18.13 8.16 -17.02
N LEU A 108 19.32 8.54 -16.57
CA LEU A 108 20.31 9.19 -17.40
C LEU A 108 20.90 8.18 -18.41
N PRO A 109 21.14 8.60 -19.67
CA PRO A 109 21.95 7.83 -20.61
C PRO A 109 23.33 7.47 -20.00
N PRO A 110 23.91 6.29 -20.28
CA PRO A 110 25.17 5.87 -19.66
C PRO A 110 26.35 6.83 -19.90
N SER A 111 26.38 7.51 -21.04
CA SER A 111 27.33 8.59 -21.38
C SER A 111 27.21 9.74 -20.38
N LEU A 112 26.00 10.29 -20.25
CA LEU A 112 25.70 11.42 -19.39
C LEU A 112 25.86 11.10 -17.90
N ALA A 113 25.42 9.92 -17.47
CA ALA A 113 25.59 9.45 -16.09
C ALA A 113 27.07 9.43 -15.67
N ARG A 114 27.96 8.97 -16.57
CA ARG A 114 29.42 8.98 -16.34
C ARG A 114 29.97 10.41 -16.25
N THR A 115 29.53 11.31 -17.14
CA THR A 115 29.96 12.71 -17.16
C THR A 115 29.54 13.47 -15.90
N LEU A 116 28.35 13.17 -15.36
CA LEU A 116 27.82 13.78 -14.15
C LEU A 116 28.25 13.07 -12.86
N GLY A 117 28.89 11.90 -12.96
CA GLY A 117 29.31 11.11 -11.79
C GLY A 117 28.16 10.48 -11.01
N ILE A 118 26.99 10.30 -11.64
CA ILE A 118 25.80 9.73 -11.00
C ILE A 118 25.83 8.21 -11.15
N GLN A 119 25.91 7.49 -10.04
CA GLN A 119 26.01 6.03 -10.01
C GLN A 119 24.67 5.31 -9.79
N ARG A 120 23.56 6.03 -9.64
CA ARG A 120 22.23 5.43 -9.42
C ARG A 120 21.74 4.72 -10.68
N THR A 121 21.32 3.47 -10.52
CA THR A 121 20.68 2.65 -11.56
C THR A 121 19.18 2.54 -11.30
N GLY A 122 18.34 2.65 -12.34
CA GLY A 122 16.88 2.42 -12.25
C GLY A 122 16.02 3.66 -11.97
N ALA A 123 16.61 4.77 -11.49
CA ALA A 123 15.96 6.07 -11.46
C ALA A 123 16.98 7.17 -11.73
N GLY A 124 16.56 8.25 -12.37
CA GLY A 124 17.42 9.42 -12.57
C GLY A 124 16.90 10.66 -11.84
N PRO A 125 17.70 11.72 -11.80
CA PRO A 125 17.36 12.88 -11.01
C PRO A 125 16.27 13.70 -11.71
N LEU A 126 15.27 14.15 -10.96
CA LEU A 126 14.13 14.90 -11.49
C LEU A 126 14.10 16.32 -10.91
N ALA A 127 14.16 16.44 -9.58
CA ALA A 127 14.12 17.71 -8.88
C ALA A 127 15.07 17.75 -7.67
N ALA A 128 15.43 18.94 -7.21
CA ALA A 128 16.18 19.16 -5.97
C ALA A 128 15.36 19.99 -4.98
N LEU A 129 15.11 19.44 -3.79
CA LEU A 129 14.40 20.14 -2.71
C LEU A 129 15.42 20.89 -1.83
N PHE A 130 15.42 22.22 -1.91
CA PHE A 130 16.39 23.07 -1.22
C PHE A 130 16.04 23.31 0.26
N PRO A 131 17.01 23.71 1.10
CA PRO A 131 16.74 24.10 2.47
C PRO A 131 15.78 25.28 2.59
N GLY A 132 14.85 25.20 3.55
CA GLY A 132 13.88 26.28 3.83
C GLY A 132 12.62 26.29 2.96
N GLY A 133 12.42 25.31 2.07
CA GLY A 133 11.15 25.13 1.36
C GLY A 133 11.28 24.34 0.05
N GLY A 134 10.22 23.64 -0.33
CA GLY A 134 10.24 22.56 -1.33
C GLY A 134 10.37 22.96 -2.80
N LEU A 135 9.65 22.24 -3.66
CA LEU A 135 9.76 22.31 -5.11
C LEU A 135 9.51 23.73 -5.67
N SER A 136 10.56 24.38 -6.18
CA SER A 136 10.49 25.67 -6.91
C SER A 136 10.60 25.47 -8.43
N PRO A 137 10.20 26.45 -9.26
CA PRO A 137 10.41 26.35 -10.72
C PRO A 137 11.88 26.18 -11.13
N SER A 138 12.82 26.63 -10.30
CA SER A 138 14.27 26.46 -10.50
C SER A 138 14.82 25.17 -9.87
N ALA A 139 13.96 24.30 -9.32
CA ALA A 139 14.35 23.03 -8.70
C ALA A 139 14.51 21.89 -9.71
N SER A 140 14.18 22.13 -10.97
CA SER A 140 14.39 21.20 -12.08
C SER A 140 15.87 20.86 -12.23
N VAL A 141 16.21 19.58 -12.19
CA VAL A 141 17.62 19.14 -12.24
C VAL A 141 18.30 19.48 -13.57
N PRO A 142 17.67 19.34 -14.75
CA PRO A 142 18.26 19.83 -15.99
C PRO A 142 18.71 21.30 -15.92
N ASP A 143 17.89 22.18 -15.34
CA ASP A 143 18.22 23.61 -15.24
C ASP A 143 19.40 23.85 -14.29
N LEU A 144 19.49 23.08 -13.20
CA LEU A 144 20.64 23.13 -12.29
C LEU A 144 21.92 22.63 -12.97
N ILE A 145 21.84 21.56 -13.77
CA ILE A 145 22.99 21.03 -14.51
C ILE A 145 23.48 22.06 -15.54
N VAL A 146 22.58 22.68 -16.30
CA VAL A 146 22.95 23.72 -17.28
C VAL A 146 23.53 24.96 -16.59
N GLY A 147 23.02 25.33 -15.42
CA GLY A 147 23.56 26.44 -14.62
C GLY A 147 25.02 26.22 -14.19
N GLU A 148 25.38 25.00 -13.81
CA GLU A 148 26.73 24.61 -13.39
C GLU A 148 27.66 24.27 -14.57
N ARG A 149 27.11 23.66 -15.63
CA ARG A 149 27.81 23.18 -16.82
C ARG A 149 27.10 23.60 -18.11
N PRO A 150 27.27 24.86 -18.54
CA PRO A 150 26.58 25.40 -19.73
C PRO A 150 26.86 24.62 -21.02
N GLU A 151 28.02 23.97 -21.11
CA GLU A 151 28.43 23.16 -22.27
C GLU A 151 27.50 21.96 -22.55
N LEU A 152 26.80 21.44 -21.52
CA LEU A 152 25.86 20.34 -21.68
C LEU A 152 24.52 20.80 -22.29
N GLY A 153 24.21 22.10 -22.26
CA GLY A 153 22.95 22.62 -22.80
C GLY A 153 22.79 22.44 -24.32
N SER A 154 23.88 22.17 -25.04
CA SER A 154 23.88 21.86 -26.48
C SER A 154 24.16 20.38 -26.79
N ASP A 155 24.36 19.54 -25.77
CA ASP A 155 24.61 18.12 -25.96
C ASP A 155 23.30 17.39 -26.33
N PRO A 156 23.25 16.63 -27.45
CA PRO A 156 22.01 15.98 -27.89
C PRO A 156 21.42 14.99 -26.87
N ASP A 157 22.25 14.17 -26.21
CA ASP A 157 21.80 13.20 -25.21
C ASP A 157 21.21 13.92 -23.99
N PHE A 158 21.82 15.05 -23.59
CA PHE A 158 21.32 15.90 -22.52
C PHE A 158 19.98 16.57 -22.87
N VAL A 159 19.88 17.16 -24.06
CA VAL A 159 18.65 17.86 -24.50
C VAL A 159 17.47 16.89 -24.56
N GLU A 160 17.63 15.71 -25.16
CA GLU A 160 16.58 14.71 -25.23
C GLU A 160 16.13 14.25 -23.83
N TRP A 161 17.09 14.00 -22.94
CA TRP A 161 16.81 13.64 -21.54
C TRP A 161 16.08 14.78 -20.79
N ALA A 162 16.52 16.03 -20.96
CA ALA A 162 15.94 17.21 -20.32
C ALA A 162 14.50 17.47 -20.80
N GLU A 163 14.21 17.27 -22.09
CA GLU A 163 12.84 17.31 -22.61
C GLU A 163 11.95 16.23 -21.98
N GLY A 164 12.49 15.02 -21.77
CA GLY A 164 11.84 13.95 -21.02
C GLY A 164 11.47 14.36 -19.60
N VAL A 165 12.41 14.96 -18.87
CA VAL A 165 12.20 15.52 -17.53
C VAL A 165 11.10 16.60 -17.55
N ALA A 166 11.15 17.54 -18.51
CA ALA A 166 10.16 18.61 -18.62
C ALA A 166 8.73 18.09 -18.89
N ARG A 167 8.59 17.00 -19.66
CA ARG A 167 7.29 16.33 -19.86
C ARG A 167 6.75 15.79 -18.54
N ILE A 168 7.58 15.05 -17.79
CA ILE A 168 7.22 14.45 -16.49
C ILE A 168 6.84 15.53 -15.47
N TRP A 169 7.59 16.64 -15.45
CA TRP A 169 7.30 17.77 -14.57
C TRP A 169 5.87 18.28 -14.74
N LYS A 170 5.46 18.55 -15.99
CA LYS A 170 4.12 19.05 -16.32
C LYS A 170 3.04 17.99 -16.12
N SER A 171 3.29 16.73 -16.48
CA SER A 171 2.26 15.68 -16.47
C SER A 171 2.07 15.01 -15.12
N GLU A 172 3.11 14.92 -14.29
CA GLU A 172 3.10 14.12 -13.05
C GLU A 172 3.32 14.99 -11.80
N ILE A 173 4.35 15.84 -11.78
CA ILE A 173 4.71 16.56 -10.55
C ILE A 173 3.66 17.60 -10.16
N GLU A 174 3.23 18.43 -11.11
CA GLU A 174 2.24 19.48 -10.85
C GLU A 174 0.84 18.93 -10.57
N SER A 175 0.51 17.75 -11.11
CA SER A 175 -0.83 17.16 -11.04
C SER A 175 -1.02 16.18 -9.88
N ARG A 176 0.01 15.40 -9.53
CA ARG A 176 -0.08 14.28 -8.58
C ARG A 176 0.76 14.47 -7.32
N TYR A 177 1.96 15.04 -7.44
CA TYR A 177 2.93 15.08 -6.35
C TYR A 177 3.03 16.46 -5.69
N GLY A 178 1.88 17.06 -5.37
CA GLY A 178 1.79 18.36 -4.70
C GLY A 178 2.52 18.42 -3.34
N VAL A 179 2.62 17.28 -2.66
CA VAL A 179 3.33 17.11 -1.39
C VAL A 179 4.81 17.46 -1.46
N LEU A 180 5.46 17.35 -2.63
CA LEU A 180 6.89 17.68 -2.80
C LEU A 180 7.20 19.14 -2.42
N LYS A 181 6.19 20.03 -2.48
CA LYS A 181 6.32 21.43 -2.04
C LYS A 181 6.48 21.57 -0.53
N ARG A 182 6.04 20.57 0.25
CA ARG A 182 6.02 20.58 1.72
C ARG A 182 7.06 19.67 2.38
N LEU A 183 7.71 18.77 1.65
CA LEU A 183 8.65 17.80 2.25
C LEU A 183 9.87 18.43 2.97
N ARG A 184 10.19 19.69 2.67
CA ARG A 184 11.24 20.49 3.35
C ARG A 184 10.66 21.53 4.33
N ASP A 185 9.34 21.55 4.53
CA ASP A 185 8.66 22.35 5.55
C ASP A 185 8.71 21.59 6.87
N ASP A 186 9.72 21.93 7.68
CA ASP A 186 9.98 21.24 8.95
C ASP A 186 8.86 21.45 9.97
N ASP A 187 8.16 22.59 9.94
CA ASP A 187 7.04 22.88 10.85
C ASP A 187 5.84 22.00 10.51
N TRP A 188 5.50 21.90 9.21
CA TRP A 188 4.46 21.00 8.73
C TRP A 188 4.77 19.54 9.07
N TRP A 189 6.01 19.10 8.82
CA TRP A 189 6.39 17.72 9.10
C TRP A 189 6.44 17.42 10.60
N ALA A 190 6.93 18.34 11.43
CA ALA A 190 6.94 18.18 12.88
C ALA A 190 5.53 18.01 13.44
N GLN A 191 4.57 18.84 13.01
CA GLN A 191 3.16 18.74 13.41
C GLN A 191 2.54 17.41 12.99
N LEU A 192 2.76 16.98 11.75
CA LEU A 192 2.23 15.71 11.25
C LEU A 192 2.86 14.51 11.97
N ALA A 193 4.18 14.51 12.14
CA ALA A 193 4.92 13.44 12.80
C ALA A 193 4.51 13.29 14.27
N GLU A 194 4.29 14.41 14.97
CA GLU A 194 3.84 14.43 16.36
C GLU A 194 2.39 13.94 16.47
N ALA A 195 1.48 14.43 15.61
CA ALA A 195 0.10 13.96 15.56
C ALA A 195 -0.02 12.47 15.23
N ALA A 196 0.88 11.94 14.39
CA ALA A 196 0.94 10.53 14.04
C ALA A 196 1.65 9.66 15.10
N GLY A 197 2.30 10.25 16.10
CA GLY A 197 3.01 9.53 17.15
C GLY A 197 4.35 8.91 16.73
N VAL A 198 4.98 9.42 15.66
CA VAL A 198 6.28 8.95 15.16
C VAL A 198 7.47 9.81 15.63
N THR A 199 7.22 10.77 16.53
CA THR A 199 8.27 11.56 17.20
C THR A 199 8.74 10.90 18.50
N ASN A 200 9.99 11.13 18.89
CA ASN A 200 10.51 10.73 20.20
C ASN A 200 10.66 11.96 21.09
N SER A 201 10.07 11.96 22.27
CA SER A 201 10.20 13.08 23.21
C SER A 201 10.97 12.69 24.46
N VAL A 202 11.96 13.48 24.85
CA VAL A 202 12.68 13.38 26.12
C VAL A 202 12.51 14.70 26.86
N SER A 203 12.13 14.66 28.14
CA SER A 203 12.02 15.86 28.97
C SER A 203 13.10 15.87 30.03
N ASP A 204 13.76 17.01 30.19
CA ASP A 204 14.76 17.27 31.23
C ASP A 204 14.51 18.65 31.88
N THR A 205 15.29 18.99 32.90
CA THR A 205 15.21 20.27 33.62
C THR A 205 16.46 21.10 33.36
N GLU A 206 16.28 22.31 32.85
CA GLU A 206 17.34 23.29 32.61
C GLU A 206 17.30 24.36 33.70
N GLN A 207 18.44 24.61 34.35
CA GLN A 207 18.55 25.64 35.37
C GLN A 207 18.78 27.01 34.72
N MET A 208 17.90 27.96 35.02
CA MET A 208 17.94 29.34 34.55
C MET A 208 18.34 30.26 35.70
N SER A 209 19.28 31.18 35.46
CA SER A 209 19.66 32.22 36.42
C SER A 209 18.97 33.53 36.06
N GLY A 210 18.14 34.05 36.96
CA GLY A 210 17.55 35.38 36.88
C GLY A 210 18.24 36.39 37.79
N THR A 211 17.66 37.58 37.86
CA THR A 211 18.10 38.68 38.73
C THR A 211 17.69 38.43 40.18
N TYR A 212 16.55 37.76 40.41
CA TYR A 212 15.94 37.52 41.72
C TYR A 212 16.11 36.08 42.23
N GLY A 213 16.63 35.15 41.42
CA GLY A 213 16.91 33.78 41.85
C GLY A 213 17.29 32.83 40.71
N THR A 214 17.48 31.56 41.06
CA THR A 214 17.62 30.47 40.10
C THR A 214 16.31 29.69 39.99
N TYR A 215 15.96 29.31 38.78
CA TYR A 215 14.69 28.67 38.46
C TYR A 215 14.91 27.45 37.56
N ASP A 216 14.13 26.42 37.80
CA ASP A 216 14.15 25.20 37.00
C ASP A 216 13.09 25.28 35.91
N ARG A 217 13.52 25.13 34.66
CA ARG A 217 12.64 25.11 33.49
C ARG A 217 12.56 23.70 32.93
N LYS A 218 11.34 23.18 32.74
CA LYS A 218 11.15 21.94 31.99
C LYS A 218 11.45 22.18 30.52
N VAL A 219 12.40 21.43 29.97
CA VAL A 219 12.73 21.43 28.54
C VAL A 219 12.37 20.08 27.94
N THR A 220 11.52 20.09 26.92
CA THR A 220 11.14 18.88 26.19
C THR A 220 11.79 18.89 24.82
N LEU A 221 12.70 17.95 24.59
CA LEU A 221 13.34 17.70 23.30
C LEU A 221 12.47 16.73 22.50
N VAL A 222 11.97 17.19 21.36
CA VAL A 222 11.19 16.36 20.41
C VAL A 222 12.07 16.06 19.21
N SER A 223 12.37 14.79 18.98
CA SER A 223 13.09 14.30 17.81
C SER A 223 12.10 13.93 16.71
N VAL A 224 12.19 14.64 15.59
CA VAL A 224 11.35 14.50 14.38
C VAL A 224 12.10 13.67 13.33
N PRO A 225 11.44 12.71 12.63
CA PRO A 225 12.10 11.87 11.63
C PRO A 225 12.76 12.71 10.53
N THR A 226 14.00 12.40 10.17
CA THR A 226 14.73 13.10 9.11
C THR A 226 14.51 12.42 7.77
N LEU A 227 14.01 13.17 6.79
CA LEU A 227 13.86 12.70 5.41
C LEU A 227 15.24 12.55 4.77
N GLY A 228 15.59 11.34 4.36
CA GLY A 228 16.85 11.03 3.69
C GLY A 228 16.71 10.98 2.17
N GLU A 229 15.66 10.34 1.67
CA GLU A 229 15.52 10.05 0.24
C GLU A 229 14.08 10.23 -0.25
N VAL A 230 13.93 10.69 -1.49
CA VAL A 230 12.65 10.82 -2.21
C VAL A 230 12.77 10.17 -3.58
N VAL A 231 11.98 9.14 -3.84
CA VAL A 231 11.99 8.42 -5.13
C VAL A 231 10.55 8.27 -5.63
N ILE A 232 10.36 8.46 -6.93
CA ILE A 232 9.11 8.15 -7.62
C ILE A 232 9.38 6.89 -8.44
N GLU A 233 8.88 5.78 -7.92
CA GLU A 233 8.91 4.45 -8.54
C GLU A 233 7.73 4.27 -9.50
N ARG A 234 7.65 3.11 -10.17
CA ARG A 234 6.51 2.78 -11.04
C ARG A 234 5.19 2.69 -10.28
N THR A 235 5.24 2.26 -9.01
CA THR A 235 4.05 2.19 -8.14
C THR A 235 3.71 3.56 -7.53
N GLY A 236 4.60 4.55 -7.62
CA GLY A 236 4.36 5.90 -7.12
C GLY A 236 5.45 6.40 -6.17
N LEU A 237 5.09 7.33 -5.28
CA LEU A 237 6.03 8.02 -4.40
C LEU A 237 6.54 7.11 -3.28
N THR A 238 7.82 7.21 -2.96
CA THR A 238 8.45 6.63 -1.78
C THR A 238 9.28 7.68 -1.04
N LEU A 239 9.18 7.68 0.29
CA LEU A 239 9.90 8.59 1.19
C LEU A 239 10.66 7.77 2.22
N THR A 240 11.99 7.83 2.19
CA THR A 240 12.85 7.10 3.12
C THR A 240 13.34 8.03 4.22
N TYR A 241 13.07 7.65 5.47
CA TYR A 241 13.52 8.36 6.66
C TYR A 241 14.72 7.66 7.27
N LEU A 242 15.72 8.45 7.68
CA LEU A 242 16.94 7.95 8.29
C LEU A 242 16.64 7.20 9.58
N HIS A 243 17.34 6.09 9.81
CA HIS A 243 17.20 5.28 11.02
C HIS A 243 17.38 6.10 12.31
N ARG A 244 16.50 5.88 13.29
CA ARG A 244 16.61 6.44 14.64
C ARG A 244 16.27 5.36 15.68
N THR A 245 16.91 5.42 16.83
CA THR A 245 16.62 4.51 17.94
C THR A 245 15.14 4.61 18.35
N GLY A 246 14.45 3.47 18.40
CA GLY A 246 13.04 3.38 18.78
C GLY A 246 12.04 3.56 17.64
N ASP A 247 12.51 3.81 16.42
CA ASP A 247 11.69 3.67 15.21
C ASP A 247 11.64 2.19 14.81
N THR A 248 10.44 1.61 14.81
CA THR A 248 10.20 0.24 14.34
C THR A 248 9.07 0.24 13.32
N ARG A 249 9.09 -0.75 12.41
CA ARG A 249 8.03 -0.95 11.42
C ARG A 249 6.65 -1.03 12.08
N GLU A 250 6.53 -1.72 13.22
CA GLU A 250 5.25 -1.88 13.94
C GLU A 250 4.70 -0.55 14.44
N ARG A 251 5.58 0.31 14.99
CA ARG A 251 5.19 1.64 15.46
C ARG A 251 4.69 2.51 14.32
N TRP A 252 5.44 2.56 13.22
CA TRP A 252 5.08 3.36 12.06
C TRP A 252 3.85 2.82 11.33
N THR A 253 3.66 1.50 11.30
CA THR A 253 2.45 0.86 10.76
C THR A 253 1.19 1.30 11.54
N LYS A 254 1.26 1.43 12.87
CA LYS A 254 0.16 1.97 13.69
C LYS A 254 -0.12 3.45 13.40
N ALA A 255 0.90 4.21 12.99
CA ALA A 255 0.79 5.63 12.65
C ALA A 255 0.20 5.89 11.26
N VAL A 256 0.15 4.87 10.39
CA VAL A 256 -0.30 4.99 9.00
C VAL A 256 -1.64 5.73 8.84
N PRO A 257 -2.72 5.46 9.63
CA PRO A 257 -3.98 6.19 9.46
C PRO A 257 -3.87 7.71 9.63
N ALA A 258 -3.08 8.17 10.60
CA ALA A 258 -2.82 9.59 10.81
C ALA A 258 -1.95 10.17 9.69
N LEU A 259 -0.90 9.45 9.29
CA LEU A 259 -0.04 9.84 8.16
C LEU A 259 -0.83 9.96 6.86
N ARG A 260 -1.72 9.00 6.55
CA ARG A 260 -2.60 9.06 5.36
C ARG A 260 -3.43 10.33 5.34
N THR A 261 -4.02 10.70 6.48
CA THR A 261 -4.84 11.91 6.60
C THR A 261 -4.00 13.17 6.37
N GLY A 262 -2.82 13.25 6.99
CA GLY A 262 -1.89 14.36 6.81
C GLY A 262 -1.40 14.51 5.37
N PHE A 263 -0.95 13.43 4.75
CA PHE A 263 -0.49 13.43 3.36
C PHE A 263 -1.62 13.73 2.37
N LYS A 264 -2.83 13.22 2.61
CA LYS A 264 -4.03 13.55 1.81
C LYS A 264 -4.34 15.06 1.86
N SER A 265 -4.24 15.67 3.04
CA SER A 265 -4.41 17.12 3.20
C SER A 265 -3.31 17.95 2.50
N ALA A 266 -2.13 17.36 2.29
CA ALA A 266 -1.02 17.94 1.55
C ALA A 266 -1.09 17.69 0.03
N GLY A 267 -2.18 17.10 -0.48
CA GLY A 267 -2.40 16.86 -1.90
C GLY A 267 -1.73 15.60 -2.45
N MET A 268 -1.50 14.58 -1.61
CA MET A 268 -0.97 13.28 -2.02
C MET A 268 -2.04 12.20 -1.93
N ASN A 269 -2.11 11.31 -2.93
CA ASN A 269 -2.91 10.09 -2.80
C ASN A 269 -2.17 9.12 -1.87
N ALA A 270 -2.70 8.92 -0.66
CA ALA A 270 -2.10 8.04 0.35
C ALA A 270 -3.01 6.86 0.70
N GLU A 271 -3.97 6.50 -0.14
CA GLU A 271 -4.95 5.43 0.15
C GLU A 271 -4.25 4.09 0.44
N ASN A 272 -3.21 3.77 -0.33
CA ASN A 272 -2.43 2.54 -0.25
C ASN A 272 -1.10 2.69 0.53
N LEU A 273 -0.98 3.74 1.35
CA LEU A 273 0.24 4.02 2.11
C LEU A 273 0.60 2.84 3.04
N ARG A 274 1.82 2.34 2.89
CA ARG A 274 2.44 1.32 3.76
C ARG A 274 3.87 1.68 4.17
N VAL A 275 4.36 0.97 5.17
CA VAL A 275 5.70 1.14 5.73
C VAL A 275 6.54 -0.10 5.43
N VAL A 276 7.72 0.11 4.85
CA VAL A 276 8.72 -0.91 4.60
C VAL A 276 9.99 -0.55 5.36
N GLU A 277 10.67 -1.55 5.91
CA GLU A 277 11.97 -1.37 6.57
C GLU A 277 13.05 -1.99 5.69
N ASP A 278 14.11 -1.25 5.40
CA ASP A 278 15.24 -1.76 4.63
C ASP A 278 16.23 -2.54 5.51
N SER A 279 17.21 -3.19 4.88
CA SER A 279 18.25 -3.96 5.60
C SER A 279 19.17 -3.10 6.48
N SER A 280 19.14 -1.78 6.31
CA SER A 280 19.91 -0.80 7.10
C SER A 280 19.09 -0.22 8.25
N GLY A 281 17.83 -0.63 8.42
CA GLY A 281 16.92 -0.15 9.45
C GLY A 281 16.27 1.21 9.13
N ASN A 282 16.39 1.71 7.90
CA ASN A 282 15.65 2.90 7.48
C ASN A 282 14.19 2.53 7.20
N LEU A 283 13.30 3.48 7.48
CA LEU A 283 11.86 3.29 7.25
C LEU A 283 11.44 4.05 6.00
N THR A 284 10.84 3.32 5.08
CA THR A 284 10.33 3.83 3.81
C THR A 284 8.82 3.85 3.83
N LEU A 285 8.24 5.03 3.65
CA LEU A 285 6.82 5.21 3.32
C LEU A 285 6.62 4.97 1.83
N ARG A 286 5.86 3.95 1.44
CA ARG A 286 5.50 3.68 0.05
C ARG A 286 4.02 4.01 -0.16
N PHE A 287 3.73 4.92 -1.09
CA PHE A 287 2.37 5.42 -1.29
C PHE A 287 1.50 4.53 -2.18
N ASP A 288 2.11 3.80 -3.12
CA ASP A 288 1.41 2.98 -4.13
C ASP A 288 0.21 3.72 -4.76
N ASP A 289 0.44 4.99 -5.13
CA ASP A 289 -0.55 5.89 -5.69
C ASP A 289 -0.81 5.67 -7.19
N VAL A 290 0.04 4.87 -7.86
CA VAL A 290 -0.08 4.53 -9.27
C VAL A 290 -0.13 3.01 -9.40
N ASP A 291 -1.11 2.51 -10.16
CA ASP A 291 -1.07 1.11 -10.59
C ASP A 291 0.13 0.95 -11.55
N PRO A 292 1.16 0.17 -11.19
CA PRO A 292 2.38 0.05 -12.00
C PRO A 292 2.12 -0.54 -13.39
N PHE A 293 0.97 -1.16 -13.59
CA PHE A 293 0.54 -1.77 -14.85
C PHE A 293 -0.42 -0.90 -15.66
N ALA A 294 -0.83 0.27 -15.14
CA ALA A 294 -1.73 1.16 -15.84
C ALA A 294 -1.19 1.55 -17.23
N GLY A 295 -2.00 1.34 -18.27
CA GLY A 295 -1.64 1.66 -19.65
C GLY A 295 -0.63 0.70 -20.29
N SER A 296 -0.26 -0.40 -19.62
CA SER A 296 0.53 -1.47 -20.22
C SER A 296 -0.36 -2.56 -20.81
N THR A 297 0.04 -3.11 -21.94
CA THR A 297 -0.55 -4.32 -22.53
C THR A 297 0.55 -5.37 -22.58
N PRO A 298 0.71 -6.18 -21.51
CA PRO A 298 1.84 -7.10 -21.42
C PRO A 298 1.76 -8.15 -22.52
N THR A 299 2.91 -8.48 -23.11
CA THR A 299 3.05 -9.61 -24.03
C THR A 299 3.14 -10.92 -23.24
N SER A 300 2.68 -12.02 -23.83
CA SER A 300 2.73 -13.37 -23.25
C SER A 300 2.82 -14.42 -24.36
N GLY A 301 3.20 -15.65 -24.01
CA GLY A 301 3.20 -16.79 -24.92
C GLY A 301 4.48 -17.02 -25.70
N GLU A 302 5.55 -16.26 -25.46
CA GLU A 302 6.87 -16.62 -25.99
C GLU A 302 7.44 -17.82 -25.21
N PHE A 303 7.90 -18.86 -25.91
CA PHE A 303 8.64 -19.98 -25.31
C PHE A 303 10.12 -19.96 -25.73
N ASP A 304 11.00 -19.57 -24.81
CA ASP A 304 12.44 -19.64 -24.99
C ASP A 304 12.91 -21.08 -24.77
N THR A 305 13.07 -21.83 -25.87
CA THR A 305 13.47 -23.25 -25.83
C THR A 305 14.91 -23.43 -25.35
N ALA A 306 15.77 -22.41 -25.52
CA ALA A 306 17.17 -22.46 -25.13
C ALA A 306 17.31 -22.36 -23.60
N ARG A 307 16.62 -21.40 -22.98
CA ARG A 307 16.60 -21.23 -21.51
C ARG A 307 15.54 -22.09 -20.82
N GLY A 308 14.57 -22.63 -21.56
CA GLY A 308 13.49 -23.46 -21.02
C GLY A 308 12.53 -22.65 -20.15
N ARG A 309 12.03 -21.53 -20.67
CA ARG A 309 11.15 -20.60 -19.94
C ARG A 309 10.04 -20.05 -20.85
N SER A 310 8.90 -19.68 -20.26
CA SER A 310 7.79 -19.03 -20.97
C SER A 310 7.55 -17.63 -20.45
N LEU A 311 7.29 -16.68 -21.35
CA LEU A 311 6.91 -15.32 -20.98
C LEU A 311 5.45 -15.31 -20.54
N LEU A 312 5.20 -14.90 -19.30
CA LEU A 312 3.85 -14.77 -18.74
C LEU A 312 3.32 -13.34 -18.86
N GLY A 313 4.19 -12.34 -18.71
CA GLY A 313 3.78 -10.94 -18.69
C GLY A 313 4.89 -10.00 -18.22
N VAL A 314 4.52 -9.00 -17.42
CA VAL A 314 5.43 -7.97 -16.89
C VAL A 314 5.33 -7.87 -15.37
N THR A 315 6.43 -7.61 -14.68
CA THR A 315 6.49 -7.36 -13.23
C THR A 315 6.15 -5.90 -12.92
N SER A 316 5.85 -5.59 -11.66
CA SER A 316 5.58 -4.21 -11.19
C SER A 316 6.74 -3.25 -11.46
N ASP A 317 7.96 -3.78 -11.57
CA ASP A 317 9.17 -3.00 -11.86
C ASP A 317 9.39 -2.81 -13.38
N GLY A 318 8.52 -3.37 -14.21
CA GLY A 318 8.56 -3.28 -15.66
C GLY A 318 9.49 -4.28 -16.33
N HIS A 319 9.98 -5.29 -15.61
CA HIS A 319 10.75 -6.40 -16.17
C HIS A 319 9.82 -7.48 -16.72
N GLU A 320 10.32 -8.33 -17.61
CA GLU A 320 9.57 -9.49 -18.08
C GLU A 320 9.35 -10.49 -16.94
N ALA A 321 8.11 -10.95 -16.77
CA ALA A 321 7.76 -12.02 -15.85
C ALA A 321 7.89 -13.36 -16.57
N TRP A 322 8.97 -14.09 -16.30
CA TRP A 322 9.26 -15.39 -16.90
C TRP A 322 8.91 -16.54 -15.95
N ILE A 323 8.25 -17.58 -16.48
CA ILE A 323 8.12 -18.88 -15.83
C ILE A 323 9.30 -19.75 -16.28
N THR A 324 10.23 -20.03 -15.38
CA THR A 324 11.45 -20.81 -15.70
C THR A 324 11.23 -22.30 -15.41
N TRP A 325 10.80 -23.03 -16.44
CA TRP A 325 10.58 -24.49 -16.38
C TRP A 325 11.87 -25.28 -16.21
N SER A 326 12.98 -24.74 -16.71
CA SER A 326 14.30 -25.37 -16.63
C SER A 326 14.67 -25.68 -15.19
N GLY A 327 14.93 -26.96 -14.91
CA GLY A 327 15.22 -27.40 -13.56
C GLY A 327 14.01 -27.45 -12.62
N SER A 328 12.78 -27.48 -13.15
CA SER A 328 11.55 -27.69 -12.38
C SER A 328 10.77 -28.91 -12.90
N SER A 329 9.89 -29.49 -12.07
CA SER A 329 9.00 -30.60 -12.44
C SER A 329 7.58 -30.50 -11.88
N GLY A 330 7.31 -29.45 -11.09
CA GLY A 330 5.99 -29.17 -10.55
C GLY A 330 5.75 -27.67 -10.55
N MET A 331 4.56 -27.28 -11.02
CA MET A 331 4.03 -25.94 -10.87
C MET A 331 2.67 -26.00 -10.20
N VAL A 332 2.46 -25.15 -9.20
CA VAL A 332 1.16 -24.95 -8.56
C VAL A 332 0.65 -23.56 -8.87
N VAL A 333 -0.61 -23.47 -9.29
CA VAL A 333 -1.27 -22.20 -9.60
C VAL A 333 -2.59 -22.10 -8.86
N GLY A 334 -2.75 -21.06 -8.05
CA GLY A 334 -3.99 -20.82 -7.31
C GLY A 334 -4.54 -19.43 -7.51
N GLY A 335 -5.85 -19.28 -7.29
CA GLY A 335 -6.54 -18.00 -7.34
C GLY A 335 -8.05 -18.19 -7.56
N VAL A 336 -8.86 -17.30 -6.99
CA VAL A 336 -10.33 -17.42 -7.01
C VAL A 336 -10.90 -17.42 -8.44
N PRO A 337 -12.13 -17.93 -8.66
CA PRO A 337 -12.80 -17.84 -9.95
C PRO A 337 -12.82 -16.39 -10.49
N GLY A 338 -12.59 -16.23 -11.80
CA GLY A 338 -12.57 -14.91 -12.45
C GLY A 338 -11.29 -14.08 -12.26
N SER A 339 -10.32 -14.53 -11.45
CA SER A 339 -9.01 -13.85 -11.25
C SER A 339 -8.12 -13.79 -12.50
N GLY A 340 -8.45 -14.54 -13.55
CA GLY A 340 -7.72 -14.58 -14.82
C GLY A 340 -6.67 -15.69 -14.94
N LYS A 341 -6.65 -16.66 -14.01
CA LYS A 341 -5.69 -17.77 -13.99
C LYS A 341 -5.58 -18.53 -15.32
N THR A 342 -6.67 -19.16 -15.78
CA THR A 342 -6.66 -20.00 -16.99
C THR A 342 -6.35 -19.16 -18.24
N ALA A 343 -6.98 -17.97 -18.35
CA ALA A 343 -6.71 -17.02 -19.43
C ALA A 343 -5.25 -16.53 -19.49
N SER A 344 -4.54 -16.48 -18.35
CA SER A 344 -3.13 -16.07 -18.30
C SER A 344 -2.17 -17.19 -18.70
N LEU A 345 -2.53 -18.44 -18.43
CA LEU A 345 -1.71 -19.61 -18.77
C LEU A 345 -1.95 -20.13 -20.19
N LEU A 346 -3.12 -19.86 -20.76
CA LEU A 346 -3.45 -20.32 -22.11
C LEU A 346 -2.44 -19.84 -23.18
N PRO A 347 -2.05 -18.55 -23.25
CA PRO A 347 -1.01 -18.10 -24.18
C PRO A 347 0.35 -18.75 -23.91
N VAL A 348 0.68 -18.97 -22.63
CA VAL A 348 1.93 -19.63 -22.21
C VAL A 348 2.04 -21.04 -22.79
N PHE A 349 0.96 -21.82 -22.76
CA PHE A 349 0.92 -23.18 -23.31
C PHE A 349 0.80 -23.19 -24.84
N ALA A 350 0.01 -22.28 -25.43
CA ALA A 350 -0.08 -22.13 -26.88
C ALA A 350 1.28 -21.81 -27.50
N GLY A 351 2.08 -20.99 -26.81
CA GLY A 351 3.46 -20.67 -27.15
C GLY A 351 4.42 -21.85 -27.22
N MET A 352 4.05 -23.00 -26.65
CA MET A 352 4.86 -24.22 -26.67
C MET A 352 4.66 -25.07 -27.92
N ARG A 353 3.86 -24.61 -28.90
CA ARG A 353 3.73 -25.22 -30.23
C ARG A 353 5.10 -25.61 -30.80
N ASP A 354 5.19 -26.82 -31.37
CA ASP A 354 6.41 -27.42 -31.93
C ASP A 354 7.57 -27.65 -30.93
N ALA A 355 7.43 -27.22 -29.67
CA ALA A 355 8.53 -27.12 -28.71
C ALA A 355 8.35 -28.04 -27.49
N ALA A 356 7.11 -28.45 -27.16
CA ALA A 356 6.81 -29.36 -26.05
C ALA A 356 5.68 -30.35 -26.39
N GLU A 357 5.66 -31.48 -25.69
CA GLU A 357 4.53 -32.41 -25.70
C GLU A 357 3.58 -32.03 -24.56
N LEU A 358 2.30 -31.82 -24.88
CA LEU A 358 1.28 -31.43 -23.90
C LEU A 358 0.25 -32.55 -23.70
N HIS A 359 -0.07 -32.83 -22.45
CA HIS A 359 -1.25 -33.57 -22.03
C HIS A 359 -2.10 -32.63 -21.17
N VAL A 360 -3.32 -32.33 -21.61
CA VAL A 360 -4.21 -31.35 -21.00
C VAL A 360 -5.46 -32.06 -20.50
N PHE A 361 -5.77 -31.86 -19.23
CA PHE A 361 -7.00 -32.31 -18.59
C PHE A 361 -7.68 -31.10 -17.97
N ASP A 362 -8.92 -30.84 -18.41
CA ASP A 362 -9.77 -29.77 -17.90
C ASP A 362 -10.84 -30.36 -16.95
N GLY A 363 -10.63 -30.18 -15.65
CA GLY A 363 -11.49 -30.73 -14.60
C GLY A 363 -12.84 -30.03 -14.44
N LYS A 364 -13.08 -28.91 -15.15
CA LYS A 364 -14.39 -28.20 -15.16
C LYS A 364 -15.33 -28.68 -16.24
N SER A 365 -14.85 -29.51 -17.16
CA SER A 365 -15.53 -29.80 -18.41
C SER A 365 -15.84 -28.55 -19.25
N GLY A 366 -14.99 -27.52 -19.10
CA GLY A 366 -15.12 -26.24 -19.80
C GLY A 366 -14.52 -26.24 -21.21
N PHE A 367 -14.46 -25.04 -21.79
CA PHE A 367 -13.79 -24.77 -23.07
C PHE A 367 -12.61 -23.79 -22.91
N ASP A 368 -12.23 -23.48 -21.67
CA ASP A 368 -11.21 -22.47 -21.37
C ASP A 368 -9.83 -22.83 -21.94
N MET A 369 -9.53 -24.14 -22.07
CA MET A 369 -8.28 -24.66 -22.65
C MET A 369 -8.44 -25.24 -24.06
N HIS A 370 -9.61 -25.09 -24.67
CA HIS A 370 -9.96 -25.76 -25.93
C HIS A 370 -9.02 -25.52 -27.11
N PRO A 371 -8.41 -24.32 -27.28
CA PRO A 371 -7.43 -24.09 -28.33
C PRO A 371 -6.22 -25.04 -28.28
N LEU A 372 -5.86 -25.54 -27.09
CA LEU A 372 -4.70 -26.43 -26.93
C LEU A 372 -4.90 -27.82 -27.53
N ARG A 373 -6.14 -28.23 -27.86
CA ARG A 373 -6.41 -29.55 -28.43
C ARG A 373 -5.63 -29.85 -29.72
N HIS A 374 -5.32 -28.80 -30.49
CA HIS A 374 -4.57 -28.91 -31.75
C HIS A 374 -3.11 -29.34 -31.51
N ILE A 375 -2.52 -28.94 -30.38
CA ILE A 375 -1.11 -29.24 -30.06
C ILE A 375 -0.96 -30.25 -28.92
N ALA A 376 -2.03 -30.60 -28.23
CA ALA A 376 -2.02 -31.57 -27.15
C ALA A 376 -2.09 -33.00 -27.70
N ARG A 377 -1.18 -33.86 -27.21
CA ARG A 377 -1.21 -35.31 -27.50
C ARG A 377 -2.37 -35.99 -26.78
N THR A 378 -2.78 -35.46 -25.65
CA THR A 378 -3.99 -35.89 -24.94
C THR A 378 -4.72 -34.63 -24.51
N TYR A 379 -5.97 -34.50 -24.91
CA TYR A 379 -6.86 -33.44 -24.47
C TYR A 379 -8.14 -34.09 -23.94
N ASP A 380 -8.39 -33.91 -22.65
CA ASP A 380 -9.60 -34.41 -21.99
C ASP A 380 -10.31 -33.25 -21.28
N ARG A 381 -11.63 -33.20 -21.41
CA ARG A 381 -12.52 -32.27 -20.72
C ARG A 381 -13.72 -33.00 -20.13
N SER A 382 -13.59 -34.31 -19.89
CA SER A 382 -14.71 -35.12 -19.40
C SER A 382 -15.05 -34.75 -17.96
N GLY A 383 -14.04 -34.39 -17.17
CA GLY A 383 -14.17 -34.24 -15.72
C GLY A 383 -14.21 -35.58 -14.97
N ASP A 384 -14.01 -36.71 -15.66
CA ASP A 384 -13.96 -38.02 -15.04
C ASP A 384 -12.75 -38.14 -14.10
N VAL A 385 -12.98 -38.76 -12.93
CA VAL A 385 -11.95 -39.01 -11.91
C VAL A 385 -10.85 -39.90 -12.49
N GLY A 386 -11.19 -40.84 -13.39
CA GLY A 386 -10.24 -41.75 -14.02
C GLY A 386 -9.43 -41.15 -15.17
N ALA A 387 -9.86 -40.04 -15.77
CA ALA A 387 -9.34 -39.52 -17.04
C ALA A 387 -7.80 -39.40 -17.13
N PRO A 388 -7.08 -38.83 -16.14
CA PRO A 388 -5.63 -38.65 -16.26
C PRO A 388 -4.81 -39.91 -15.94
N LEU A 389 -5.44 -40.97 -15.38
CA LEU A 389 -4.72 -42.08 -14.78
C LEU A 389 -3.77 -42.79 -15.75
N GLU A 390 -4.26 -43.17 -16.93
CA GLU A 390 -3.45 -43.91 -17.89
C GLU A 390 -2.31 -43.04 -18.45
N THR A 391 -2.56 -41.76 -18.68
CA THR A 391 -1.51 -40.82 -19.08
C THR A 391 -0.46 -40.66 -17.99
N LEU A 392 -0.85 -40.52 -16.73
CA LEU A 392 0.09 -40.44 -15.60
C LEU A 392 0.93 -41.73 -15.44
N ARG A 393 0.33 -42.91 -15.64
CA ARG A 393 1.07 -44.19 -15.66
C ARG A 393 2.10 -44.23 -16.79
N ARG A 394 1.70 -43.83 -18.00
CA ARG A 394 2.62 -43.71 -19.15
C ARG A 394 3.74 -42.72 -18.89
N MET A 395 3.46 -41.60 -18.24
CA MET A 395 4.47 -40.59 -17.90
C MET A 395 5.48 -41.09 -16.88
N GLU A 396 5.07 -41.88 -15.89
CA GLU A 396 6.02 -42.48 -14.92
C GLU A 396 6.92 -43.55 -15.57
N GLU A 397 6.37 -44.34 -16.50
CA GLU A 397 7.17 -45.28 -17.29
C GLU A 397 8.14 -44.53 -18.22
N LEU A 398 7.65 -43.51 -18.93
CA LEU A 398 8.47 -42.62 -19.76
C LEU A 398 9.59 -41.97 -18.95
N ARG A 399 9.31 -41.48 -17.74
CA ARG A 399 10.30 -40.89 -16.84
C ARG A 399 11.48 -41.84 -16.61
N SER A 400 11.19 -43.12 -16.38
CA SER A 400 12.22 -44.14 -16.14
C SER A 400 13.02 -44.47 -17.40
N GLN A 401 12.34 -44.72 -18.52
CA GLN A 401 13.00 -45.06 -19.78
C GLN A 401 13.79 -43.88 -20.39
N ARG A 402 13.28 -42.66 -20.24
CA ARG A 402 13.87 -41.43 -20.79
C ARG A 402 15.22 -41.12 -20.16
N ALA A 403 15.40 -41.40 -18.87
CA ALA A 403 16.70 -41.28 -18.20
C ALA A 403 17.76 -42.20 -18.84
N GLU A 404 17.41 -43.46 -19.09
CA GLU A 404 18.28 -44.44 -19.73
C GLU A 404 18.60 -44.05 -21.20
N ALA A 405 17.59 -43.58 -21.93
CA ALA A 405 17.72 -43.15 -23.32
C ALA A 405 18.68 -41.95 -23.47
N MET A 406 18.52 -40.92 -22.64
CA MET A 406 19.40 -39.75 -22.66
C MET A 406 20.85 -40.11 -22.32
N TYR A 407 21.05 -40.99 -21.34
CA TYR A 407 22.38 -41.44 -20.96
C TYR A 407 23.03 -42.30 -22.05
N SER A 408 22.26 -43.18 -22.68
CA SER A 408 22.75 -44.05 -23.76
C SER A 408 23.09 -43.26 -25.02
N ALA A 409 22.22 -42.33 -25.43
CA ALA A 409 22.34 -41.58 -26.68
C ALA A 409 23.30 -40.38 -26.62
N ALA A 410 23.46 -39.76 -25.45
CA ALA A 410 24.22 -38.50 -25.31
C ALA A 410 25.07 -38.39 -24.04
N LYS A 411 25.13 -39.43 -23.19
CA LYS A 411 25.79 -39.37 -21.86
C LYS A 411 25.27 -38.22 -20.98
N ALA A 412 24.03 -37.79 -21.23
CA ALA A 412 23.36 -36.75 -20.47
C ALA A 412 22.56 -37.38 -19.33
N ASN A 413 22.69 -36.81 -18.13
CA ASN A 413 21.90 -37.19 -16.95
C ASN A 413 20.76 -36.20 -16.66
N ASN A 414 20.69 -35.09 -17.40
CA ASN A 414 19.69 -34.05 -17.24
C ASN A 414 19.32 -33.45 -18.60
N TYR A 415 18.03 -33.46 -18.93
CA TYR A 415 17.46 -32.88 -20.13
C TYR A 415 17.80 -31.39 -20.28
N TRP A 416 17.69 -30.62 -19.19
CA TRP A 416 17.89 -29.16 -19.20
C TRP A 416 19.35 -28.74 -19.40
N ASN A 417 20.29 -29.61 -19.02
CA ASN A 417 21.72 -29.38 -19.20
C ASN A 417 22.22 -29.81 -20.60
N MET A 418 21.35 -30.41 -21.41
CA MET A 418 21.68 -30.85 -22.76
C MET A 418 21.59 -29.67 -23.74
N GLU A 419 22.65 -29.49 -24.54
CA GLU A 419 22.65 -28.50 -25.62
C GLU A 419 21.42 -28.65 -26.53
N GLN A 420 20.81 -27.52 -26.90
CA GLN A 420 19.60 -27.50 -27.71
C GLN A 420 19.78 -28.24 -29.05
N LYS A 421 20.95 -28.12 -29.69
CA LYS A 421 21.27 -28.86 -30.92
C LYS A 421 21.21 -30.37 -30.73
N THR A 422 21.65 -30.87 -29.58
CA THR A 422 21.61 -32.30 -29.24
C THR A 422 20.16 -32.74 -28.96
N ARG A 423 19.40 -31.95 -28.20
CA ARG A 423 17.96 -32.20 -27.97
C ARG A 423 17.19 -32.31 -29.29
N ASN A 424 17.38 -31.34 -30.19
CA ASN A 424 16.76 -31.32 -31.51
C ASN A 424 17.15 -32.54 -32.37
N ARG A 425 18.44 -32.90 -32.40
CA ARG A 425 18.93 -34.07 -33.14
C ARG A 425 18.32 -35.38 -32.62
N LEU A 426 18.06 -35.48 -31.32
CA LEU A 426 17.47 -36.66 -30.69
C LEU A 426 15.93 -36.64 -30.70
N GLY A 427 15.30 -35.56 -31.14
CA GLY A 427 13.83 -35.39 -31.08
C GLY A 427 13.28 -35.20 -29.67
N LEU A 428 14.13 -34.89 -28.68
CA LEU A 428 13.73 -34.77 -27.28
C LEU A 428 13.08 -33.40 -26.98
N LYS A 429 11.81 -33.42 -26.59
CA LYS A 429 10.98 -32.27 -26.20
C LYS A 429 10.54 -32.42 -24.74
N PRO A 430 10.46 -31.34 -23.95
CA PRO A 430 9.92 -31.44 -22.60
C PRO A 430 8.45 -31.86 -22.66
N VAL A 431 7.97 -32.54 -21.62
CA VAL A 431 6.58 -33.03 -21.53
C VAL A 431 5.87 -32.31 -20.40
N PHE A 432 4.69 -31.77 -20.69
CA PHE A 432 3.84 -31.09 -19.73
C PHE A 432 2.56 -31.88 -19.51
N VAL A 433 2.24 -32.17 -18.26
CA VAL A 433 0.95 -32.70 -17.84
C VAL A 433 0.22 -31.59 -17.10
N ILE A 434 -0.80 -31.04 -17.73
CA ILE A 434 -1.58 -29.90 -17.23
C ILE A 434 -2.90 -30.44 -16.71
N LEU A 435 -3.12 -30.23 -15.41
CA LEU A 435 -4.33 -30.61 -14.68
C LEU A 435 -4.99 -29.30 -14.21
N ASP A 436 -5.90 -28.75 -15.04
CA ASP A 436 -6.68 -27.57 -14.66
C ASP A 436 -7.79 -27.99 -13.70
N GLU A 437 -7.93 -27.25 -12.59
CA GLU A 437 -8.82 -27.62 -11.48
C GLU A 437 -8.50 -29.00 -10.88
N CYS A 438 -7.25 -29.16 -10.43
CA CYS A 438 -6.71 -30.42 -9.97
C CYS A 438 -7.46 -31.06 -8.79
N GLN A 439 -8.29 -30.31 -8.06
CA GLN A 439 -9.15 -30.86 -7.02
C GLN A 439 -10.10 -31.94 -7.56
N THR A 440 -10.47 -31.90 -8.85
CA THR A 440 -11.29 -32.95 -9.49
C THR A 440 -10.69 -34.35 -9.33
N TRP A 441 -9.36 -34.45 -9.28
CA TRP A 441 -8.65 -35.73 -9.14
C TRP A 441 -7.96 -35.92 -7.78
N LEU A 442 -7.76 -34.84 -7.01
CA LEU A 442 -7.00 -34.85 -5.76
C LEU A 442 -7.87 -34.76 -4.51
N ASP A 443 -9.06 -34.13 -4.58
CA ASP A 443 -9.99 -34.03 -3.46
C ASP A 443 -10.89 -35.28 -3.42
N GLN A 444 -10.73 -36.09 -2.37
CA GLN A 444 -11.48 -37.32 -2.18
C GLN A 444 -12.84 -37.12 -1.50
N SER A 445 -13.20 -35.88 -1.19
CA SER A 445 -14.46 -35.53 -0.54
C SER A 445 -15.63 -35.85 -1.46
N GLY A 446 -16.59 -36.64 -0.97
CA GLY A 446 -17.76 -37.04 -1.75
C GLY A 446 -17.55 -38.19 -2.73
N MET A 447 -16.30 -38.64 -2.96
CA MET A 447 -16.00 -39.78 -3.83
C MET A 447 -16.40 -41.13 -3.22
N ASP A 448 -16.81 -42.07 -4.07
CA ASP A 448 -17.03 -43.47 -3.70
C ASP A 448 -15.71 -44.23 -3.47
N LYS A 449 -15.79 -45.54 -3.19
CA LYS A 449 -14.61 -46.35 -2.88
C LYS A 449 -13.68 -46.54 -4.09
N ASP A 450 -14.24 -46.69 -5.29
CA ASP A 450 -13.48 -46.96 -6.50
C ASP A 450 -12.85 -45.65 -7.00
N GLU A 451 -13.61 -44.55 -6.98
CA GLU A 451 -13.11 -43.20 -7.24
C GLU A 451 -11.98 -42.80 -6.29
N LYS A 452 -12.11 -43.08 -4.99
CA LYS A 452 -11.04 -42.87 -4.00
C LYS A 452 -9.79 -43.67 -4.32
N SER A 453 -9.93 -44.89 -4.83
CA SER A 453 -8.80 -45.71 -5.25
C SER A 453 -8.09 -45.09 -6.46
N LEU A 454 -8.84 -44.64 -7.47
CA LEU A 454 -8.32 -43.93 -8.63
C LEU A 454 -7.60 -42.64 -8.23
N SER A 455 -8.25 -41.78 -7.45
CA SER A 455 -7.69 -40.53 -6.94
C SER A 455 -6.41 -40.75 -6.12
N SER A 456 -6.38 -41.79 -5.28
CA SER A 456 -5.18 -42.14 -4.50
C SER A 456 -4.00 -42.53 -5.39
N GLU A 457 -4.26 -43.28 -6.47
CA GLU A 457 -3.22 -43.64 -7.44
C GLU A 457 -2.74 -42.43 -8.25
N ILE A 458 -3.67 -41.59 -8.71
CA ILE A 458 -3.37 -40.33 -9.40
C ILE A 458 -2.49 -39.43 -8.53
N THR A 459 -2.89 -39.23 -7.27
CA THR A 459 -2.13 -38.46 -6.28
C THR A 459 -0.71 -39.00 -6.11
N ARG A 460 -0.56 -40.33 -6.02
CA ARG A 460 0.75 -41.00 -5.91
C ARG A 460 1.62 -40.78 -7.15
N LEU A 461 1.04 -40.88 -8.35
CA LEU A 461 1.74 -40.68 -9.62
C LEU A 461 2.18 -39.22 -9.79
N ILE A 462 1.28 -38.26 -9.57
CA ILE A 462 1.59 -36.82 -9.59
C ILE A 462 2.73 -36.52 -8.63
N ARG A 463 2.65 -36.99 -7.38
CA ARG A 463 3.72 -36.82 -6.40
C ARG A 463 5.06 -37.37 -6.92
N THR A 464 5.04 -38.56 -7.52
CA THR A 464 6.26 -39.20 -8.04
C THR A 464 6.87 -38.38 -9.18
N LEU A 465 6.03 -37.92 -10.12
CA LEU A 465 6.46 -37.10 -11.25
C LEU A 465 6.99 -35.73 -10.79
N VAL A 466 6.32 -35.06 -9.87
CA VAL A 466 6.79 -33.78 -9.31
C VAL A 466 8.15 -33.95 -8.60
N GLN A 467 8.36 -35.07 -7.88
CA GLN A 467 9.61 -35.33 -7.17
C GLN A 467 10.78 -35.77 -8.08
N LYS A 468 10.49 -36.49 -9.16
CA LYS A 468 11.52 -37.20 -9.96
C LYS A 468 11.57 -36.79 -11.43
N GLY A 469 10.65 -35.96 -11.91
CA GLY A 469 10.53 -35.54 -13.31
C GLY A 469 11.56 -34.50 -13.76
N ARG A 470 12.16 -33.78 -12.80
CA ARG A 470 13.03 -32.62 -13.05
C ARG A 470 14.12 -32.89 -14.07
N SER A 471 14.91 -33.95 -13.85
CA SER A 471 16.08 -34.26 -14.69
C SER A 471 15.71 -34.79 -16.06
N VAL A 472 14.50 -35.34 -16.24
CA VAL A 472 14.06 -35.90 -17.53
C VAL A 472 13.21 -34.94 -18.35
N GLY A 473 12.87 -33.78 -17.79
CA GLY A 473 12.07 -32.76 -18.46
C GLY A 473 10.58 -33.14 -18.55
N ILE A 474 10.04 -33.77 -17.50
CA ILE A 474 8.60 -34.00 -17.33
C ILE A 474 8.11 -33.06 -16.23
N ILE A 475 7.11 -32.24 -16.54
CA ILE A 475 6.60 -31.16 -15.69
C ILE A 475 5.10 -31.39 -15.48
N VAL A 476 4.66 -31.38 -14.22
CA VAL A 476 3.24 -31.40 -13.88
C VAL A 476 2.81 -29.99 -13.50
N VAL A 477 1.76 -29.48 -14.12
CA VAL A 477 1.14 -28.20 -13.80
C VAL A 477 -0.22 -28.46 -13.17
N LEU A 478 -0.40 -27.98 -11.95
CA LEU A 478 -1.62 -28.11 -11.16
C LEU A 478 -2.23 -26.74 -10.98
N THR A 479 -3.47 -26.56 -11.39
CA THR A 479 -4.20 -25.31 -11.15
C THR A 479 -5.40 -25.57 -10.24
N THR A 480 -5.79 -24.58 -9.44
CA THR A 480 -7.04 -24.65 -8.67
C THR A 480 -7.68 -23.29 -8.46
N GLN A 481 -9.02 -23.24 -8.45
CA GLN A 481 -9.80 -22.10 -7.96
C GLN A 481 -10.09 -22.13 -6.46
N LYS A 482 -9.88 -23.28 -5.80
CA LYS A 482 -10.05 -23.48 -4.36
C LYS A 482 -8.68 -23.73 -3.73
N PRO A 483 -7.87 -22.69 -3.50
CA PRO A 483 -6.54 -22.85 -2.89
C PRO A 483 -6.66 -23.24 -1.41
N ASP A 484 -6.89 -24.52 -1.15
CA ASP A 484 -6.86 -25.15 0.17
C ASP A 484 -5.97 -26.41 0.17
N ALA A 485 -5.64 -26.92 1.35
CA ALA A 485 -4.72 -28.05 1.52
C ALA A 485 -5.30 -29.39 1.04
N VAL A 486 -6.61 -29.45 0.80
CA VAL A 486 -7.31 -30.63 0.27
C VAL A 486 -7.14 -30.67 -1.25
N SER A 487 -7.40 -29.54 -1.91
CA SER A 487 -7.30 -29.35 -3.35
C SER A 487 -5.86 -29.51 -3.87
N ILE A 488 -4.87 -29.09 -3.08
CA ILE A 488 -3.45 -29.28 -3.36
C ILE A 488 -2.74 -29.86 -2.12
N PRO A 489 -2.49 -31.18 -2.09
CA PRO A 489 -1.79 -31.80 -0.98
C PRO A 489 -0.43 -31.13 -0.70
N THR A 490 -0.17 -30.80 0.57
CA THR A 490 1.05 -30.11 1.04
C THR A 490 2.35 -30.69 0.47
N VAL A 491 2.46 -32.02 0.40
CA VAL A 491 3.65 -32.69 -0.13
C VAL A 491 3.88 -32.38 -1.61
N ILE A 492 2.81 -32.30 -2.41
CA ILE A 492 2.90 -31.96 -3.83
C ILE A 492 3.28 -30.49 -3.99
N ARG A 493 2.65 -29.60 -3.22
CA ARG A 493 2.98 -28.16 -3.18
C ARG A 493 4.44 -27.91 -2.82
N ASP A 494 4.94 -28.54 -1.75
CA ASP A 494 6.29 -28.30 -1.25
C ASP A 494 7.37 -28.81 -2.21
N ASN A 495 7.06 -29.88 -2.98
CA ASN A 495 7.95 -30.38 -4.03
C ASN A 495 7.79 -29.64 -5.37
N SER A 496 6.75 -28.82 -5.53
CA SER A 496 6.57 -27.98 -6.73
C SER A 496 7.40 -26.72 -6.59
N ALA A 497 8.47 -26.61 -7.38
CA ALA A 497 9.37 -25.46 -7.33
C ALA A 497 8.67 -24.18 -7.80
N LEU A 498 7.83 -24.27 -8.82
CA LEU A 498 7.14 -23.12 -9.40
C LEU A 498 5.80 -22.89 -8.71
N LYS A 499 5.52 -21.65 -8.35
CA LYS A 499 4.29 -21.24 -7.67
C LYS A 499 3.82 -19.90 -8.22
N ILE A 500 2.55 -19.85 -8.61
CA ILE A 500 1.90 -18.62 -9.08
C ILE A 500 0.58 -18.46 -8.33
N CYS A 501 0.38 -17.32 -7.69
CA CYS A 501 -0.84 -17.02 -6.96
C CYS A 501 -1.49 -15.77 -7.55
N PHE A 502 -2.60 -15.96 -8.26
CA PHE A 502 -3.50 -14.87 -8.60
C PHE A 502 -4.26 -14.44 -7.35
N ARG A 503 -5.18 -13.47 -7.50
CA ARG A 503 -6.05 -13.01 -6.41
C ARG A 503 -6.65 -14.18 -5.61
N VAL A 504 -6.47 -14.13 -4.28
CA VAL A 504 -7.08 -15.04 -3.29
C VAL A 504 -7.79 -14.26 -2.19
N SER A 505 -8.88 -14.77 -1.61
CA SER A 505 -9.70 -14.03 -0.65
C SER A 505 -9.04 -13.88 0.73
N THR A 506 -8.23 -14.85 1.15
CA THR A 506 -7.63 -14.85 2.50
C THR A 506 -6.12 -15.13 2.48
N PRO A 507 -5.36 -14.69 3.50
CA PRO A 507 -3.93 -14.96 3.58
C PRO A 507 -3.61 -16.47 3.61
N GLU A 508 -4.46 -17.29 4.22
CA GLU A 508 -4.30 -18.75 4.31
C GLU A 508 -4.33 -19.41 2.93
N GLN A 509 -5.17 -18.90 2.03
CA GLN A 509 -5.23 -19.32 0.63
C GLN A 509 -3.92 -18.96 -0.10
N GLY A 510 -3.39 -17.77 0.13
CA GLY A 510 -2.09 -17.35 -0.41
C GLY A 510 -0.94 -18.22 0.09
N ILE A 511 -0.91 -18.54 1.39
CA ILE A 511 0.06 -19.44 2.02
C ILE A 511 -0.07 -20.86 1.46
N THR A 512 -1.29 -21.30 1.17
CA THR A 512 -1.53 -22.63 0.58
C THR A 512 -0.91 -22.74 -0.81
N VAL A 513 -0.86 -21.66 -1.58
CA VAL A 513 -0.25 -21.67 -2.93
C VAL A 513 1.24 -21.41 -2.86
N LEU A 514 1.64 -20.27 -2.29
CA LEU A 514 3.02 -19.76 -2.33
C LEU A 514 3.92 -20.35 -1.22
N GLY A 515 3.33 -20.90 -0.16
CA GLY A 515 4.03 -21.17 1.10
C GLY A 515 4.10 -19.91 1.99
N ARG A 516 4.86 -19.96 3.09
CA ARG A 516 5.10 -18.76 3.92
C ARG A 516 6.07 -17.82 3.21
N GLN A 517 5.66 -16.58 3.01
CA GLN A 517 6.46 -15.56 2.34
C GLN A 517 7.27 -14.74 3.33
N SER A 518 8.36 -14.14 2.85
CA SER A 518 9.13 -13.16 3.62
C SER A 518 8.28 -11.92 3.93
N PRO A 519 8.49 -11.26 5.09
CA PRO A 519 7.85 -9.98 5.38
C PRO A 519 8.09 -8.98 4.25
N GLY A 520 7.03 -8.32 3.78
CA GLY A 520 7.09 -7.32 2.71
C GLY A 520 6.96 -7.86 1.28
N ALA A 521 6.84 -9.18 1.09
CA ALA A 521 6.46 -9.75 -0.21
C ALA A 521 5.04 -9.30 -0.60
N PRO A 522 4.76 -9.11 -1.92
CA PRO A 522 3.41 -8.79 -2.39
C PRO A 522 2.35 -9.79 -1.90
N ASP A 523 1.25 -9.28 -1.36
CA ASP A 523 0.16 -10.09 -0.83
C ASP A 523 -0.92 -10.31 -1.92
N PRO A 524 -1.20 -11.57 -2.32
CA PRO A 524 -2.22 -11.85 -3.34
C PRO A 524 -3.66 -11.52 -2.88
N THR A 525 -3.89 -11.25 -1.59
CA THR A 525 -5.19 -10.77 -1.07
C THR A 525 -5.47 -9.30 -1.37
N GLU A 526 -4.42 -8.52 -1.63
CA GLU A 526 -4.53 -7.08 -1.95
C GLU A 526 -4.85 -6.84 -3.43
N ILE A 527 -4.73 -7.87 -4.28
CA ILE A 527 -5.05 -7.76 -5.71
C ILE A 527 -6.55 -7.50 -5.89
N LEU A 528 -6.94 -6.57 -6.76
CA LEU A 528 -8.36 -6.30 -7.00
C LEU A 528 -8.96 -7.36 -7.94
N MET A 529 -10.23 -7.72 -7.74
CA MET A 529 -10.93 -8.64 -8.65
C MET A 529 -11.12 -8.05 -10.05
N SER A 530 -11.14 -6.73 -10.18
CA SER A 530 -11.18 -6.02 -11.47
C SER A 530 -9.87 -6.14 -12.25
N THR A 531 -8.74 -6.40 -11.59
CA THR A 531 -7.41 -6.52 -12.22
C THR A 531 -7.12 -7.97 -12.61
N LYS A 532 -7.87 -8.48 -13.60
CA LYS A 532 -7.71 -9.86 -14.10
C LYS A 532 -6.29 -10.10 -14.62
N GLY A 533 -5.75 -11.30 -14.36
CA GLY A 533 -4.41 -11.68 -14.79
C GLY A 533 -3.28 -11.11 -13.92
N ARG A 534 -3.61 -10.36 -12.85
CA ARG A 534 -2.64 -9.93 -11.85
C ARG A 534 -2.39 -11.04 -10.84
N GLY A 535 -1.12 -11.27 -10.53
CA GLY A 535 -0.72 -12.29 -9.59
C GLY A 535 0.63 -12.01 -8.95
N VAL A 536 1.05 -12.95 -8.12
CA VAL A 536 2.31 -12.96 -7.41
C VAL A 536 3.06 -14.25 -7.77
N MET A 537 4.34 -14.14 -8.11
CA MET A 537 5.19 -15.29 -8.44
C MET A 537 6.64 -15.02 -8.10
N GLU A 538 7.46 -16.08 -8.05
CA GLU A 538 8.91 -15.93 -8.11
C GLU A 538 9.37 -15.91 -9.57
N THR A 539 10.24 -14.96 -9.92
CA THR A 539 10.84 -14.89 -11.26
C THR A 539 12.34 -14.57 -11.18
N GLU A 540 13.16 -15.33 -11.91
CA GLU A 540 14.60 -15.13 -12.18
C GLU A 540 15.44 -14.47 -11.06
N GLY A 541 15.30 -14.92 -9.80
CA GLY A 541 16.10 -14.41 -8.67
C GLY A 541 15.68 -13.04 -8.13
N GLN A 542 14.54 -12.50 -8.57
CA GLN A 542 13.95 -11.26 -8.04
C GLN A 542 13.16 -11.49 -6.74
N GLY A 543 13.13 -12.73 -6.24
CA GLY A 543 12.22 -13.12 -5.18
C GLY A 543 10.77 -13.08 -5.66
N ILE A 544 9.86 -12.91 -4.72
CA ILE A 544 8.42 -12.91 -4.97
C ILE A 544 7.99 -11.51 -5.41
N VAL A 545 7.50 -11.42 -6.65
CA VAL A 545 7.15 -10.17 -7.33
C VAL A 545 5.67 -10.13 -7.69
N LEU A 546 5.11 -8.93 -7.76
CA LEU A 546 3.80 -8.69 -8.35
C LEU A 546 3.96 -8.62 -9.87
N PHE A 547 3.08 -9.29 -10.61
CA PHE A 547 3.07 -9.29 -12.07
C PHE A 547 1.67 -9.08 -12.65
N GLN A 548 1.63 -8.65 -13.90
CA GLN A 548 0.45 -8.63 -14.74
C GLN A 548 0.69 -9.52 -15.95
N ALA A 549 -0.10 -10.58 -16.09
CA ALA A 549 -0.03 -11.48 -17.24
C ALA A 549 -0.49 -10.78 -18.52
N GLY A 550 0.11 -11.17 -19.64
CA GLY A 550 -0.42 -10.86 -20.96
C GLY A 550 -1.67 -11.69 -21.26
N TYR A 551 -2.54 -11.15 -22.10
CA TYR A 551 -3.80 -11.78 -22.50
C TYR A 551 -3.84 -11.90 -24.02
N ALA A 552 -4.25 -13.07 -24.50
CA ALA A 552 -4.63 -13.29 -25.89
C ALA A 552 -6.03 -13.90 -25.89
N ALA A 553 -6.88 -13.47 -26.83
CA ALA A 553 -8.24 -13.98 -26.89
C ALA A 553 -8.24 -15.47 -27.29
N PRO A 554 -9.11 -16.32 -26.71
CA PRO A 554 -9.18 -17.73 -27.09
C PRO A 554 -9.35 -17.96 -28.60
N ASP A 555 -10.17 -17.16 -29.28
CA ASP A 555 -10.41 -17.26 -30.73
C ASP A 555 -9.16 -16.91 -31.55
N GLU A 556 -8.32 -15.98 -31.07
CA GLU A 556 -7.05 -15.66 -31.72
C GLU A 556 -6.07 -16.83 -31.59
N LEU A 557 -6.01 -17.45 -30.41
CA LEU A 557 -5.16 -18.62 -30.18
C LEU A 557 -5.68 -19.86 -30.93
N GLU A 558 -7.00 -20.03 -31.02
CA GLU A 558 -7.65 -21.05 -31.83
C GLU A 558 -7.21 -20.95 -33.30
N ALA A 559 -7.31 -19.75 -33.88
CA ALA A 559 -6.88 -19.50 -35.26
C ALA A 559 -5.36 -19.72 -35.45
N GLN A 560 -4.54 -19.36 -34.46
CA GLN A 560 -3.08 -19.56 -34.52
C GLN A 560 -2.65 -21.03 -34.44
N LEU A 561 -3.48 -21.88 -33.82
CA LEU A 561 -3.18 -23.29 -33.57
C LEU A 561 -3.90 -24.24 -34.53
N LEU A 562 -4.82 -23.75 -35.37
CA LEU A 562 -5.68 -24.58 -36.23
C LEU A 562 -4.91 -25.57 -37.12
N ASP A 563 -3.77 -25.15 -37.67
CA ASP A 563 -2.91 -25.99 -38.53
C ASP A 563 -1.71 -26.59 -37.77
N ALA A 564 -1.67 -26.46 -36.45
CA ALA A 564 -0.62 -27.02 -35.62
C ALA A 564 -0.94 -28.50 -35.30
N GLU A 565 0.11 -29.29 -35.09
CA GLU A 565 -0.01 -30.68 -34.68
C GLU A 565 0.79 -30.92 -33.39
N PRO A 566 0.42 -31.93 -32.58
CA PRO A 566 1.23 -32.32 -31.43
C PRO A 566 2.61 -32.78 -31.89
N VAL A 567 3.64 -32.46 -31.10
CA VAL A 567 4.99 -32.97 -31.36
C VAL A 567 5.03 -34.50 -31.36
N GLU A 568 6.08 -35.07 -31.95
CA GLU A 568 6.30 -36.51 -31.95
C GLU A 568 6.26 -37.08 -30.53
N ASP A 569 5.52 -38.17 -30.37
CA ASP A 569 5.33 -38.89 -29.11
C ASP A 569 6.67 -39.19 -28.45
N GLN A 570 6.90 -38.61 -27.28
CA GLN A 570 8.16 -38.77 -26.56
C GLN A 570 8.38 -40.21 -26.09
N THR A 571 7.34 -41.03 -25.96
CA THR A 571 7.45 -42.48 -25.72
C THR A 571 8.00 -43.20 -26.94
N VAL A 572 7.57 -42.81 -28.15
CA VAL A 572 8.10 -43.35 -29.41
C VAL A 572 9.54 -42.91 -29.62
N VAL A 573 9.86 -41.63 -29.34
CA VAL A 573 11.24 -41.11 -29.41
C VAL A 573 12.15 -41.89 -28.47
N VAL A 574 11.76 -42.06 -27.21
CA VAL A 574 12.55 -42.79 -26.20
C VAL A 574 12.70 -44.27 -26.58
N ALA A 575 11.64 -44.93 -27.04
CA ALA A 575 11.72 -46.32 -27.51
C ALA A 575 12.70 -46.46 -28.68
N ARG A 576 12.69 -45.52 -29.64
CA ARG A 576 13.64 -45.47 -30.76
C ARG A 576 15.08 -45.31 -30.28
N LEU A 577 15.33 -44.41 -29.33
CA LEU A 577 16.67 -44.19 -28.78
C LEU A 577 17.20 -45.41 -28.00
N LEU A 578 16.31 -46.22 -27.42
CA LEU A 578 16.65 -47.48 -26.75
C LEU A 578 16.72 -48.69 -27.69
N GLY A 579 16.45 -48.51 -28.99
CA GLY A 579 16.38 -49.61 -29.95
C GLY A 579 15.22 -50.60 -29.71
N ARG A 580 14.19 -50.17 -28.98
CA ARG A 580 12.97 -50.97 -28.71
C ARG A 580 11.94 -50.72 -29.82
N ARG A 581 11.10 -51.72 -30.13
CA ARG A 581 9.91 -51.47 -30.96
C ARG A 581 9.01 -50.50 -30.22
N ALA A 582 8.55 -49.45 -30.89
CA ALA A 582 7.61 -48.50 -30.32
C ALA A 582 6.35 -49.24 -29.82
N PRO A 583 5.80 -48.84 -28.66
CA PRO A 583 4.47 -49.32 -28.25
C PRO A 583 3.47 -49.03 -29.37
N ARG A 584 2.57 -49.99 -29.65
CA ARG A 584 1.48 -49.77 -30.61
C ARG A 584 0.52 -48.76 -29.97
N VAL A 585 0.51 -47.53 -30.48
CA VAL A 585 -0.40 -46.49 -30.02
C VAL A 585 -1.80 -46.87 -30.50
N GLU A 586 -2.62 -47.43 -29.61
CA GLU A 586 -4.07 -47.27 -29.73
C GLU A 586 -4.34 -45.83 -29.32
N GLN A 587 -4.67 -44.98 -30.29
CA GLN A 587 -5.24 -43.67 -29.97
C GLN A 587 -6.46 -43.94 -29.07
N PRO A 588 -6.59 -43.27 -27.91
CA PRO A 588 -7.87 -43.25 -27.23
C PRO A 588 -8.90 -42.81 -28.27
N VAL A 589 -9.90 -43.64 -28.49
CA VAL A 589 -11.04 -43.26 -29.33
C VAL A 589 -11.63 -42.03 -28.68
N ILE A 590 -11.53 -40.89 -29.37
CA ILE A 590 -12.45 -39.79 -29.13
C ILE A 590 -13.80 -40.42 -29.42
N GLU A 591 -14.60 -40.69 -28.39
CA GLU A 591 -16.04 -40.73 -28.62
C GLU A 591 -16.35 -39.32 -29.11
N GLU A 592 -16.48 -39.17 -30.44
CA GLU A 592 -17.36 -38.15 -30.97
C GLU A 592 -18.67 -38.39 -30.22
N VAL A 593 -18.93 -37.56 -29.22
CA VAL A 593 -20.29 -37.40 -28.72
C VAL A 593 -21.04 -36.96 -29.96
N GLU A 594 -21.75 -37.91 -30.59
CA GLU A 594 -22.79 -37.56 -31.54
C GLU A 594 -23.57 -36.46 -30.85
N GLU A 595 -23.58 -35.26 -31.45
CA GLU A 595 -24.52 -34.23 -31.04
C GLU A 595 -25.86 -34.94 -30.87
N PRO A 596 -26.53 -34.82 -29.71
CA PRO A 596 -27.78 -35.54 -29.51
C PRO A 596 -28.63 -35.21 -30.72
N VAL A 597 -28.99 -36.25 -31.49
CA VAL A 597 -30.01 -36.12 -32.52
C VAL A 597 -31.22 -35.61 -31.75
N VAL A 598 -31.44 -34.31 -31.85
CA VAL A 598 -32.71 -33.72 -31.49
C VAL A 598 -33.65 -34.38 -32.46
N GLU A 599 -34.34 -35.43 -32.00
CA GLU A 599 -35.60 -35.81 -32.61
C GLU A 599 -36.44 -34.54 -32.57
N THR A 600 -36.46 -33.84 -33.70
CA THR A 600 -37.41 -32.77 -33.96
C THR A 600 -38.78 -33.36 -33.66
N PRO A 601 -39.50 -32.90 -32.62
CA PRO A 601 -40.91 -33.21 -32.54
C PRO A 601 -41.54 -32.66 -33.81
N GLU A 602 -42.40 -33.46 -34.45
CA GLU A 602 -43.20 -33.03 -35.59
C GLU A 602 -43.80 -31.64 -35.29
N PRO A 603 -43.80 -30.71 -36.26
CA PRO A 603 -44.28 -29.36 -36.02
C PRO A 603 -45.78 -29.39 -35.69
N THR A 604 -46.10 -29.16 -34.42
CA THR A 604 -47.41 -28.70 -33.99
C THR A 604 -47.66 -27.34 -34.67
N PRO A 605 -48.80 -27.12 -35.34
CA PRO A 605 -49.01 -25.89 -36.09
C PRO A 605 -49.05 -24.69 -35.14
N GLU A 606 -48.19 -23.70 -35.37
CA GLU A 606 -48.26 -22.39 -34.72
C GLU A 606 -49.60 -21.70 -35.04
N PRO A 607 -50.23 -21.05 -34.05
CA PRO A 607 -51.40 -20.21 -34.28
C PRO A 607 -50.99 -18.94 -35.05
N GLU A 608 -51.72 -18.65 -36.14
CA GLU A 608 -51.53 -17.50 -37.02
C GLU A 608 -51.40 -16.18 -36.24
N ARG A 609 -50.19 -15.60 -36.26
CA ARG A 609 -49.99 -14.17 -35.98
C ARG A 609 -50.67 -13.37 -37.08
N LYS A 610 -51.80 -12.73 -36.77
CA LYS A 610 -52.44 -11.74 -37.64
C LYS A 610 -51.49 -10.56 -37.82
N THR A 611 -50.87 -10.50 -39.00
CA THR A 611 -50.11 -9.37 -39.51
C THR A 611 -51.04 -8.16 -39.71
N SER A 612 -50.57 -6.99 -39.32
CA SER A 612 -51.27 -5.73 -39.58
C SER A 612 -51.30 -5.45 -41.08
N PRO A 613 -52.44 -5.15 -41.70
CA PRO A 613 -52.53 -4.94 -43.15
C PRO A 613 -51.78 -3.68 -43.59
N SER A 614 -51.29 -3.71 -44.82
CA SER A 614 -50.44 -2.70 -45.42
C SER A 614 -51.25 -1.48 -45.88
N LEU A 615 -50.61 -0.32 -46.03
CA LEU A 615 -51.24 0.95 -46.43
C LEU A 615 -51.87 0.94 -47.84
N SER A 616 -51.67 -0.12 -48.63
CA SER A 616 -52.34 -0.36 -49.92
C SER A 616 -53.69 -1.07 -49.81
N ASP A 617 -54.06 -1.57 -48.63
CA ASP A 617 -55.30 -2.34 -48.41
C ASP A 617 -56.47 -1.46 -47.87
N LEU A 618 -56.28 -0.14 -47.82
CA LEU A 618 -57.25 0.85 -47.27
C LEU A 618 -58.07 1.59 -48.33
N THR A 619 -57.93 1.26 -49.62
CA THR A 619 -58.62 1.95 -50.73
C THR A 619 -60.01 1.40 -51.05
N ASP A 620 -60.41 0.28 -50.46
CA ASP A 620 -61.70 -0.40 -50.72
C ASP A 620 -62.61 -0.52 -49.47
N LEU A 621 -62.32 0.23 -48.41
CA LEU A 621 -63.13 0.23 -47.17
C LEU A 621 -64.16 1.36 -47.16
N THR A 622 -65.33 1.07 -46.58
CA THR A 622 -66.38 2.08 -46.41
C THR A 622 -65.99 3.07 -45.29
N GLU A 623 -66.55 4.29 -45.33
CA GLU A 623 -66.14 5.38 -44.43
C GLU A 623 -66.30 5.01 -42.94
N ASP A 624 -67.33 4.22 -42.60
CA ASP A 624 -67.56 3.74 -41.23
C ASP A 624 -66.53 2.70 -40.76
N GLU A 625 -66.05 1.83 -41.65
CA GLU A 625 -65.03 0.82 -41.33
C GLU A 625 -63.65 1.45 -41.12
N LEU A 626 -63.36 2.54 -41.84
CA LEU A 626 -62.12 3.29 -41.67
C LEU A 626 -62.04 4.00 -40.31
N TRP A 627 -63.18 4.48 -39.79
CA TRP A 627 -63.26 5.16 -38.49
C TRP A 627 -63.13 4.20 -37.29
N GLU A 628 -63.57 2.94 -37.40
CA GLU A 628 -63.36 1.94 -36.36
C GLU A 628 -61.89 1.51 -36.25
N GLU A 629 -61.21 1.33 -37.38
CA GLU A 629 -59.80 0.92 -37.41
C GLU A 629 -58.88 2.02 -36.84
N LEU A 630 -59.22 3.30 -37.06
CA LEU A 630 -58.50 4.44 -36.47
C LEU A 630 -58.69 4.55 -34.94
N ARG A 631 -59.88 4.21 -34.40
CA ARG A 631 -60.09 4.16 -32.94
C ARG A 631 -59.30 3.03 -32.28
N ARG A 632 -59.17 1.89 -32.97
CA ARG A 632 -58.45 0.73 -32.46
C ARG A 632 -56.94 0.96 -32.34
N ARG A 633 -56.38 1.89 -33.11
CA ARG A 633 -54.94 2.24 -33.12
C ARG A 633 -54.53 3.31 -32.07
N GLN A 634 -55.46 3.97 -31.38
CA GLN A 634 -55.15 5.08 -30.46
C GLN A 634 -55.23 4.74 -28.96
N SER A 635 -55.40 3.48 -28.56
CA SER A 635 -55.39 3.09 -27.13
C SER A 635 -53.99 2.62 -26.69
N PRO A 636 -53.37 3.21 -25.65
CA PRO A 636 -52.04 2.81 -25.17
C PRO A 636 -52.13 1.58 -24.24
N SER A 637 -51.28 0.58 -24.46
CA SER A 637 -51.19 -0.63 -23.62
C SER A 637 -50.24 -0.42 -22.43
N GLU A 638 -50.73 -0.80 -21.25
CA GLU A 638 -50.15 -0.68 -19.92
C GLU A 638 -48.89 -1.54 -19.69
N THR A 639 -48.05 -1.03 -18.79
CA THR A 639 -46.85 -1.63 -18.20
C THR A 639 -47.19 -2.65 -17.11
N ASN A 640 -46.58 -3.84 -17.14
CA ASN A 640 -46.68 -4.85 -16.07
C ASN A 640 -45.53 -4.69 -15.05
N GLU A 641 -45.91 -4.54 -13.77
CA GLU A 641 -45.08 -4.78 -12.57
C GLU A 641 -45.02 -6.30 -12.25
N PRO A 642 -44.02 -6.78 -11.47
CA PRO A 642 -43.94 -8.18 -11.05
C PRO A 642 -44.60 -8.45 -9.68
N GLU A 643 -45.39 -9.53 -9.60
CA GLU A 643 -46.03 -10.05 -8.39
C GLU A 643 -45.10 -10.91 -7.52
N THR A 644 -45.33 -10.84 -6.21
CA THR A 644 -44.70 -11.58 -5.11
C THR A 644 -45.39 -12.93 -4.83
N GLU A 645 -44.62 -14.01 -4.65
CA GLU A 645 -45.11 -15.32 -4.18
C GLU A 645 -44.96 -15.50 -2.66
N GLU A 646 -46.06 -15.92 -2.03
CA GLU A 646 -46.20 -16.38 -0.63
C GLU A 646 -45.54 -17.73 -0.36
N LYS A 647 -45.00 -17.91 0.86
CA LYS A 647 -44.59 -19.20 1.42
C LYS A 647 -45.47 -19.55 2.62
N THR A 648 -46.07 -20.74 2.57
CA THR A 648 -46.79 -21.43 3.64
C THR A 648 -45.85 -22.20 4.58
N GLU A 649 -46.14 -22.15 5.88
CA GLU A 649 -45.54 -22.92 6.99
C GLU A 649 -45.91 -24.41 6.98
N PRO A 650 -45.20 -25.26 7.75
CA PRO A 650 -45.80 -26.45 8.32
C PRO A 650 -45.68 -26.56 9.85
N GLU A 651 -46.63 -27.33 10.39
CA GLU A 651 -46.99 -27.57 11.79
C GLU A 651 -45.99 -28.38 12.64
N THR A 652 -46.20 -28.25 13.95
CA THR A 652 -45.51 -28.84 15.11
C THR A 652 -46.13 -30.14 15.62
N GLU A 653 -45.30 -31.08 16.09
CA GLU A 653 -45.54 -32.19 17.05
C GLU A 653 -44.12 -32.73 17.38
N ASP A 654 -43.67 -33.17 18.56
CA ASP A 654 -44.22 -33.44 19.90
C ASP A 654 -43.02 -33.74 20.85
N GLU A 655 -43.25 -33.68 22.18
CA GLU A 655 -42.45 -34.26 23.31
C GLU A 655 -40.97 -33.80 23.53
N SER A 656 -40.38 -33.57 24.71
CA SER A 656 -40.62 -33.87 26.14
C SER A 656 -39.59 -33.10 27.01
N GLU A 657 -39.99 -32.56 28.18
CA GLU A 657 -39.13 -32.12 29.31
C GLU A 657 -38.87 -33.31 30.30
N PRO A 658 -38.09 -33.17 31.41
CA PRO A 658 -36.76 -32.58 31.61
C PRO A 658 -35.85 -33.47 32.53
N GLU A 659 -34.55 -33.19 32.67
CA GLU A 659 -33.78 -33.65 33.86
C GLU A 659 -32.55 -32.75 34.16
N HIS A 660 -32.72 -31.92 35.21
CA HIS A 660 -31.85 -31.57 36.33
C HIS A 660 -30.30 -31.52 36.28
N GLN A 661 -29.82 -30.52 37.06
CA GLN A 661 -28.53 -30.35 37.78
C GLN A 661 -27.38 -29.72 37.00
N ASP A 662 -26.58 -28.81 37.55
CA ASP A 662 -26.62 -27.89 38.71
C ASP A 662 -25.35 -27.02 38.53
N ASP A 663 -25.20 -26.03 39.40
CA ASP A 663 -24.05 -25.14 39.60
C ASP A 663 -23.83 -24.02 38.58
N GLU A 664 -23.62 -22.76 38.95
CA GLU A 664 -23.68 -21.99 40.20
C GLU A 664 -22.98 -20.67 39.81
N THR A 665 -23.47 -19.53 40.30
CA THR A 665 -22.70 -18.28 40.57
C THR A 665 -22.07 -17.55 39.35
N GLU A 666 -22.01 -16.24 39.24
CA GLU A 666 -22.36 -15.05 40.03
C GLU A 666 -22.26 -13.91 38.97
N GLU A 667 -23.29 -13.10 38.78
CA GLU A 667 -23.51 -11.85 39.50
C GLU A 667 -22.85 -10.60 38.82
N TYR A 668 -23.72 -9.84 38.15
CA TYR A 668 -23.88 -8.37 38.13
C TYR A 668 -22.87 -7.42 37.45
N THR A 669 -23.49 -6.60 36.58
CA THR A 669 -23.29 -5.14 36.32
C THR A 669 -21.95 -4.69 35.73
N LEU A 670 -21.88 -3.78 34.75
CA LEU A 670 -22.78 -2.76 34.22
C LEU A 670 -22.34 -2.44 32.79
#